data_AF-A0A4S4M0Q6-F1
#
_entry.id   AF-A0A4S4M0Q6-F1
#
_cell.length_a   1.000
_cell.length_b   1.000
_cell.length_c   1.000
_cell.angle_alpha   90.00
_cell.angle_beta   90.00
_cell.angle_gamma   90.00
#
_symmetry.space_group_name_H-M   'P 1'
#
loop_
_entity.id
_entity.type
_entity.pdbx_description
1 polymer ?
#
loop_
_entity_poly.entity_id
_entity_poly.type
_entity_poly.pdbx_seq_one_letter_code
_entity_poly.pdbx_strand_id
1 'polypeptide(L)'
;MSTAANIRDLLGLCPSSAQLSTYLSELSSASPSSSARIPSEVKSYPDAVYLNYYALGLSLLFTPINGYKPKTGLTREQLKEIDLVLDGIDIFNVLPKPSASESAGKSSTVSSYTTYPISPITLAISPEAKDGKTRPPSIDISPSMTGKEFVTTLGEPDRKGGGAGPSSGSIQIWLEWSKDGIMVEFGGDESRGPQAWETGKDAVWKFMCLWNATIYKALIVSLDVFPYRRVVKSTTMAAPATLTTLDLSGKYTMNKTLSGSTDEILRLQGVGWFTRKAIGLATLTLVVTHYKDDDGVEHIDIDQTLTGGVKGTTELRVLDWQPREHEDHIFGYVVGKSKRVKVDDIEDEFMKANWLPDTVDHGAVNSYVESDTPKSGTSWIAEQVWGFEEINKERRYVRHVNFTGPESQNIQVVLVYDYIDISRFQILDELNSMKASGSVIISNSRNSSLPAVLGNFCPLCILSGKSLTLMEASLGSSSLQRRSEHTSSDQELAKDPTEGLFDLGVVTSSAHSSEESSTSSVRPPLFFRLQKQFAATYPNFYRRVSRVVKYARGPRPEVDLPEPKPWLQMHVQRGGRVFDLPLETHLMRVTRSPTSSWILLVLGAAWIIGIAFFSRAQAFQTPSDSFISCTATYWAANDGCGLNGVSCAPFENSTFNFRCPAQCASVVLQNPRTVGDEQIVFKPLIVGGGDDEWTYRGDSFICAAALQAGLISNSRGGCGTINLIGNFTNFLPRTANDLTSIGFDSVFPLSFRFSEDAPFSHCADMRNEALVLNVIVTAMLFMVLRPKPIVLFWCLVCIGFWHVTLFSQPRSTPPDLADAFGTFLPTLFICYAFWRLAFRFVLPIFATKMPLEGAIWYLGPYWVTVLTNLTTDKIPIDRLTAADIKAQPGGLIALIIIIVVLVVIVVNQMRVIRKTGWLPHYLGWYVLGGLVTLVLALLPTLNLRIHHYVLAMVLIPGTAFPTKLSAIYQGFLLGMFLNGAAAWGFDSILQTAAQLRRDAPLGSDLPSFATNSSTYNASIPLQGQTIFWSALPSGESWDGFGLLVDDVERYVGTALNYSLSGLQAGIPHFFRLAFTSAGTAGDFTMPATLWPNGTWVDPLPGPS
;
A
#
# COMPACT_ATOMS: atom_id res chain seq x y z
N MET A 1 -12.68 57.94 21.60
CA MET A 1 -11.64 57.08 21.02
C MET A 1 -12.18 55.67 21.09
N SER A 2 -12.35 54.98 19.95
CA SER A 2 -12.89 53.61 19.98
C SER A 2 -11.83 52.67 20.56
N THR A 3 -12.20 51.94 21.62
CA THR A 3 -11.42 50.82 22.13
C THR A 3 -11.74 49.60 21.27
N ALA A 4 -11.09 49.50 20.11
CA ALA A 4 -11.17 48.30 19.28
C ALA A 4 -10.79 47.10 20.16
N ALA A 5 -11.70 46.11 20.26
CA ALA A 5 -11.48 44.92 21.07
C ALA A 5 -10.20 44.20 20.59
N ASN A 6 -9.43 43.60 21.51
CA ASN A 6 -8.25 42.85 21.07
C ASN A 6 -8.74 41.65 20.23
N ILE A 7 -8.13 41.39 19.09
CA ILE A 7 -8.54 40.28 18.22
C ILE A 7 -8.50 38.92 18.94
N ARG A 8 -7.65 38.79 19.96
CA ARG A 8 -7.56 37.60 20.82
C ARG A 8 -8.73 37.45 21.79
N ASP A 9 -9.41 38.53 22.16
CA ASP A 9 -10.58 38.50 23.04
C ASP A 9 -11.80 37.85 22.36
N LEU A 10 -11.72 37.62 21.04
CA LEU A 10 -12.74 36.90 20.27
C LEU A 10 -12.63 35.37 20.43
N LEU A 11 -11.45 34.85 20.77
CA LEU A 11 -11.23 33.42 20.98
C LEU A 11 -12.07 32.94 22.17
N GLY A 12 -12.82 31.85 21.99
CA GLY A 12 -13.81 31.39 22.98
C GLY A 12 -15.24 31.88 22.74
N LEU A 13 -15.50 32.77 21.76
CA LEU A 13 -16.85 33.21 21.42
C LEU A 13 -17.56 32.27 20.42
N CYS A 14 -18.88 32.23 20.47
CA CYS A 14 -19.71 31.57 19.46
C CYS A 14 -19.96 32.48 18.23
N PRO A 15 -20.33 31.92 17.05
CA PRO A 15 -20.62 32.68 15.83
C PRO A 15 -21.72 33.75 15.98
N SER A 16 -22.66 33.54 16.90
CA SER A 16 -23.78 34.45 17.19
C SER A 16 -23.43 35.54 18.22
N SER A 17 -22.20 35.57 18.73
CA SER A 17 -21.80 36.55 19.75
C SER A 17 -21.93 38.00 19.27
N ALA A 18 -22.52 38.84 20.11
CA ALA A 18 -22.64 40.28 19.86
C ALA A 18 -21.27 40.96 19.76
N GLN A 19 -20.27 40.51 20.52
CA GLN A 19 -18.91 41.05 20.45
C GLN A 19 -18.24 40.73 19.10
N LEU A 20 -18.37 39.49 18.62
CA LEU A 20 -17.86 39.08 17.32
C LEU A 20 -18.58 39.82 16.17
N SER A 21 -19.90 39.99 16.29
CA SER A 21 -20.70 40.74 15.32
C SER A 21 -20.32 42.22 15.23
N THR A 22 -20.10 42.87 16.38
CA THR A 22 -19.58 44.26 16.45
C THR A 22 -18.19 44.34 15.83
N TYR A 23 -17.28 43.42 16.17
CA TYR A 23 -15.93 43.39 15.61
C TYR A 23 -15.92 43.28 14.07
N LEU A 24 -16.73 42.38 13.51
CA LEU A 24 -16.87 42.23 12.06
C LEU A 24 -17.46 43.48 11.39
N SER A 25 -18.34 44.22 12.08
CA SER A 25 -18.91 45.48 11.61
C SER A 25 -17.88 46.62 11.62
N GLU A 26 -17.08 46.73 12.70
CA GLU A 26 -15.95 47.68 12.77
C GLU A 26 -14.90 47.36 11.69
N LEU A 27 -14.55 46.09 11.53
CA LEU A 27 -13.60 45.63 10.51
C LEU A 27 -14.11 45.89 9.08
N SER A 28 -15.41 45.69 8.85
CA SER A 28 -16.07 46.06 7.58
C SER A 28 -16.12 47.56 7.33
N SER A 29 -16.12 48.38 8.38
CA SER A 29 -16.06 49.84 8.29
C SER A 29 -14.63 50.35 8.00
N ALA A 30 -13.61 49.58 8.38
CA ALA A 30 -12.20 49.83 8.06
C ALA A 30 -11.78 49.32 6.67
N SER A 31 -12.53 48.37 6.08
CA SER A 31 -12.23 47.82 4.75
C SER A 31 -12.62 48.79 3.62
N PRO A 32 -11.80 48.95 2.56
CA PRO A 32 -12.13 49.81 1.42
C PRO A 32 -13.36 49.34 0.59
N SER A 33 -13.87 48.13 0.82
CA SER A 33 -15.10 47.63 0.21
C SER A 33 -16.33 47.88 1.10
N SER A 34 -16.91 49.09 1.03
CA SER A 34 -18.02 49.52 1.88
C SER A 34 -19.36 48.83 1.55
N SER A 35 -19.63 47.69 2.19
CA SER A 35 -20.92 46.97 2.15
C SER A 35 -21.39 46.66 3.56
N ALA A 36 -22.65 46.94 3.88
CA ALA A 36 -23.22 46.74 5.22
C ALA A 36 -23.46 45.27 5.62
N ARG A 37 -23.23 44.31 4.71
CA ARG A 37 -23.20 42.87 4.98
C ARG A 37 -22.14 42.21 4.11
N ILE A 38 -21.06 41.72 4.72
CA ILE A 38 -20.07 40.88 4.05
C ILE A 38 -20.45 39.41 4.30
N PRO A 39 -20.83 38.64 3.27
CA PRO A 39 -21.18 37.23 3.43
C PRO A 39 -19.93 36.39 3.72
N SER A 40 -20.07 35.43 4.63
CA SER A 40 -19.04 34.43 4.95
C SER A 40 -19.29 33.13 4.18
N GLU A 41 -18.28 32.55 3.52
CA GLU A 41 -18.38 31.17 3.02
C GLU A 41 -18.22 30.20 4.19
N VAL A 42 -19.20 29.31 4.39
CA VAL A 42 -19.16 28.28 5.45
C VAL A 42 -18.53 27.00 4.91
N LYS A 43 -17.51 26.48 5.59
CA LYS A 43 -16.97 25.13 5.35
C LYS A 43 -17.05 24.32 6.62
N SER A 44 -18.08 23.48 6.69
CA SER A 44 -18.40 22.62 7.84
C SER A 44 -17.82 21.22 7.67
N TYR A 45 -17.33 20.67 8.78
CA TYR A 45 -16.81 19.31 8.95
C TYR A 45 -17.21 18.81 10.34
N PRO A 46 -17.18 17.47 10.62
CA PRO A 46 -17.57 16.92 11.91
C PRO A 46 -16.78 17.41 13.13
N ASP A 47 -15.59 17.99 12.93
CA ASP A 47 -14.66 18.46 13.97
C ASP A 47 -14.23 19.93 13.79
N ALA A 48 -14.71 20.64 12.76
CA ALA A 48 -14.31 22.02 12.47
C ALA A 48 -15.34 22.73 11.58
N VAL A 49 -15.59 24.01 11.83
CA VAL A 49 -16.40 24.88 10.96
C VAL A 49 -15.66 26.17 10.68
N TYR A 50 -15.38 26.45 9.41
CA TYR A 50 -14.74 27.69 8.99
C TYR A 50 -15.77 28.70 8.49
N LEU A 51 -15.72 29.94 9.01
CA LEU A 51 -16.42 31.09 8.44
C LEU A 51 -15.38 31.99 7.73
N ASN A 52 -15.38 31.94 6.40
CA ASN A 52 -14.37 32.59 5.56
C ASN A 52 -14.86 33.96 5.08
N TYR A 53 -14.24 35.04 5.54
CA TYR A 53 -14.55 36.43 5.18
C TYR A 53 -13.52 36.98 4.19
N TYR A 54 -13.61 36.52 2.94
CA TYR A 54 -12.65 36.85 1.87
C TYR A 54 -12.35 38.35 1.73
N ALA A 55 -13.39 39.20 1.71
CA ALA A 55 -13.24 40.66 1.57
C ALA A 55 -12.65 41.38 2.79
N LEU A 56 -12.47 40.68 3.93
CA LEU A 56 -11.87 41.22 5.15
C LEU A 56 -10.48 40.66 5.44
N GLY A 57 -9.95 39.77 4.59
CA GLY A 57 -8.68 39.10 4.87
C GLY A 57 -8.71 38.24 6.14
N LEU A 58 -9.86 37.65 6.46
CA LEU A 58 -10.12 36.97 7.74
C LEU A 58 -10.82 35.63 7.53
N SER A 59 -10.39 34.60 8.26
CA SER A 59 -11.14 33.34 8.42
C SER A 59 -11.20 32.95 9.89
N LEU A 60 -12.36 32.44 10.31
CA LEU A 60 -12.66 32.09 11.69
C LEU A 60 -12.91 30.58 11.80
N LEU A 61 -12.08 29.88 12.57
CA LEU A 61 -12.15 28.45 12.82
C LEU A 61 -12.91 28.18 14.12
N PHE A 62 -14.10 27.61 14.00
CA PHE A 62 -14.90 27.15 15.13
C PHE A 62 -14.75 25.65 15.35
N THR A 63 -14.53 25.25 16.61
CA THR A 63 -14.54 23.86 17.05
C THR A 63 -15.92 23.50 17.60
N PRO A 64 -16.54 22.38 17.18
CA PRO A 64 -17.80 21.90 17.77
C PRO A 64 -17.64 21.48 19.24
N ILE A 65 -18.55 21.93 20.08
CA ILE A 65 -18.65 21.60 21.51
C ILE A 65 -19.99 20.90 21.81
N ASN A 66 -20.26 20.54 23.07
CA ASN A 66 -21.52 19.94 23.52
C ASN A 66 -21.95 18.68 22.75
N GLY A 67 -21.00 17.93 22.18
CA GLY A 67 -21.27 16.75 21.35
C GLY A 67 -21.81 17.03 19.95
N TYR A 68 -21.91 18.29 19.52
CA TYR A 68 -22.32 18.65 18.17
C TYR A 68 -21.32 18.13 17.12
N LYS A 69 -21.84 17.51 16.06
CA LYS A 69 -21.06 16.99 14.92
C LYS A 69 -21.67 17.53 13.62
N PRO A 70 -21.17 18.67 13.10
CA PRO A 70 -21.66 19.24 11.86
C PRO A 70 -21.52 18.26 10.69
N LYS A 71 -22.54 18.15 9.84
CA LYS A 71 -22.41 17.47 8.54
C LYS A 71 -21.60 18.35 7.59
N THR A 72 -20.92 17.73 6.63
CA THR A 72 -20.18 18.48 5.60
C THR A 72 -21.13 19.21 4.66
N GLY A 73 -20.85 20.50 4.39
CA GLY A 73 -21.61 21.31 3.42
C GLY A 73 -22.86 22.00 3.95
N LEU A 74 -23.04 22.09 5.28
CA LEU A 74 -24.10 22.88 5.90
C LEU A 74 -23.91 24.39 5.64
N THR A 75 -25.02 25.09 5.37
CA THR A 75 -25.07 26.57 5.33
C THR A 75 -25.07 27.16 6.74
N ARG A 76 -24.87 28.48 6.87
CA ARG A 76 -24.78 29.15 8.18
C ARG A 76 -26.04 28.97 9.02
N GLU A 77 -27.20 29.05 8.37
CA GLU A 77 -28.53 28.93 8.97
C GLU A 77 -28.83 27.51 9.48
N GLN A 78 -28.06 26.51 9.00
CA GLN A 78 -28.18 25.11 9.41
C GLN A 78 -27.19 24.74 10.53
N LEU A 79 -26.32 25.66 10.95
CA LEU A 79 -25.39 25.45 12.05
C LEU A 79 -26.09 25.66 13.40
N LYS A 80 -25.78 24.78 14.36
CA LYS A 80 -26.04 25.07 15.77
C LYS A 80 -24.96 26.04 16.27
N GLU A 81 -25.13 27.34 16.02
CA GLU A 81 -24.11 28.34 16.37
C GLU A 81 -23.77 28.35 17.88
N ILE A 82 -24.71 27.99 18.77
CA ILE A 82 -24.43 27.91 20.22
C ILE A 82 -23.46 26.77 20.61
N ASP A 83 -23.38 25.71 19.79
CA ASP A 83 -22.50 24.55 20.01
C ASP A 83 -21.19 24.67 19.22
N LEU A 84 -20.76 25.90 18.91
CA LEU A 84 -19.53 26.22 18.19
C LEU A 84 -18.73 27.28 18.96
N VAL A 85 -17.43 27.03 19.17
CA VAL A 85 -16.52 27.94 19.88
C VAL A 85 -15.34 28.35 18.99
N LEU A 86 -15.01 29.64 18.94
CA LEU A 86 -13.91 30.16 18.12
C LEU A 86 -12.55 29.73 18.70
N ASP A 87 -11.86 28.83 18.01
CA ASP A 87 -10.60 28.20 18.43
C ASP A 87 -9.38 28.78 17.70
N GLY A 88 -9.57 29.20 16.44
CA GLY A 88 -8.52 29.81 15.62
C GLY A 88 -8.99 31.01 14.81
N ILE A 89 -8.11 31.99 14.63
CA ILE A 89 -8.32 33.19 13.81
C ILE A 89 -7.19 33.29 12.80
N ASP A 90 -7.55 33.21 11.52
CA ASP A 90 -6.64 33.25 10.38
C ASP A 90 -6.70 34.61 9.70
N ILE A 91 -5.55 35.28 9.60
CA ILE A 91 -5.41 36.64 9.08
C ILE A 91 -4.54 36.62 7.82
N PHE A 92 -4.99 37.29 6.76
CA PHE A 92 -4.33 37.32 5.46
C PHE A 92 -3.74 38.70 5.13
N ASN A 93 -2.56 38.70 4.54
CA ASN A 93 -1.85 39.88 4.04
C ASN A 93 -1.49 39.67 2.57
N VAL A 94 -2.14 40.41 1.68
CA VAL A 94 -1.85 40.38 0.24
C VAL A 94 -0.72 41.37 -0.05
N LEU A 95 0.46 40.82 -0.31
CA LEU A 95 1.66 41.60 -0.61
C LEU A 95 1.49 42.36 -1.94
N PRO A 96 1.87 43.66 -2.01
CA PRO A 96 1.92 44.40 -3.26
C PRO A 96 2.88 43.73 -4.26
N LYS A 97 2.44 43.53 -5.51
CA LYS A 97 3.34 43.07 -6.56
C LYS A 97 4.36 44.16 -6.91
N PRO A 98 5.67 43.86 -6.98
CA PRO A 98 6.65 44.82 -7.48
C PRO A 98 6.36 45.16 -8.95
N SER A 99 6.58 46.42 -9.31
CA SER A 99 6.27 46.96 -10.63
C SER A 99 7.19 46.40 -11.73
N ALA A 100 6.60 45.63 -12.65
CA ALA A 100 7.04 45.39 -14.02
C ALA A 100 8.55 45.12 -14.30
N SER A 101 8.90 43.84 -14.39
CA SER A 101 9.72 43.36 -15.51
C SER A 101 9.15 42.02 -16.01
N GLU A 102 9.18 41.82 -17.33
CA GLU A 102 8.32 40.84 -18.00
C GLU A 102 8.94 39.43 -18.04
N SER A 103 8.23 38.43 -17.51
CA SER A 103 8.18 37.09 -18.11
C SER A 103 6.95 36.31 -17.62
N ALA A 104 6.10 35.87 -18.55
CA ALA A 104 4.82 35.25 -18.25
C ALA A 104 4.96 33.75 -17.89
N GLY A 105 5.30 33.46 -16.63
CA GLY A 105 5.20 32.13 -16.03
C GLY A 105 3.79 31.85 -15.49
N LYS A 106 3.15 30.74 -15.89
CA LYS A 106 1.83 30.35 -15.39
C LYS A 106 1.89 29.78 -13.96
N SER A 107 0.80 30.02 -13.22
CA SER A 107 0.46 29.48 -11.89
C SER A 107 1.05 30.19 -10.66
N SER A 108 0.23 31.06 -10.07
CA SER A 108 0.01 31.02 -8.62
C SER A 108 -1.49 31.01 -8.37
N THR A 109 -1.93 30.21 -7.39
CA THR A 109 -3.30 30.27 -6.88
C THR A 109 -3.48 31.64 -6.25
N VAL A 110 -4.23 32.52 -6.93
CA VAL A 110 -4.61 33.82 -6.39
C VAL A 110 -5.48 33.54 -5.17
N SER A 111 -4.99 33.91 -3.98
CA SER A 111 -5.80 33.85 -2.77
C SER A 111 -7.01 34.76 -2.94
N SER A 112 -8.21 34.22 -2.72
CA SER A 112 -9.45 35.01 -2.79
C SER A 112 -9.58 36.04 -1.66
N TYR A 113 -8.70 35.98 -0.65
CA TYR A 113 -8.66 36.92 0.47
C TYR A 113 -8.00 38.25 0.10
N THR A 114 -8.52 39.35 0.64
CA THR A 114 -7.88 40.67 0.66
C THR A 114 -6.87 40.79 1.81
N THR A 115 -6.14 41.92 1.90
CA THR A 115 -5.34 42.26 3.08
C THR A 115 -6.24 42.66 4.24
N TYR A 116 -5.94 42.17 5.43
CA TYR A 116 -6.60 42.57 6.66
C TYR A 116 -6.54 44.10 6.88
N PRO A 117 -7.68 44.80 7.06
CA PRO A 117 -7.72 46.26 6.93
C PRO A 117 -7.24 47.03 8.17
N ILE A 118 -7.07 46.38 9.33
CA ILE A 118 -6.55 47.04 10.55
C ILE A 118 -5.04 46.80 10.66
N SER A 119 -4.28 47.89 10.75
CA SER A 119 -2.82 47.88 10.88
C SER A 119 -2.34 49.06 11.75
N PRO A 120 -1.37 48.86 12.67
CA PRO A 120 -0.75 47.58 13.03
C PRO A 120 -1.69 46.69 13.86
N ILE A 121 -1.43 45.38 13.86
CA ILE A 121 -2.12 44.40 14.71
C ILE A 121 -1.30 44.24 16.00
N THR A 122 -1.77 44.82 17.10
CA THR A 122 -1.13 44.71 18.43
C THR A 122 -1.53 43.42 19.14
N LEU A 123 -0.56 42.54 19.41
CA LEU A 123 -0.75 41.29 20.15
C LEU A 123 0.06 41.30 21.45
N ALA A 124 -0.56 40.90 22.57
CA ALA A 124 0.15 40.67 23.82
C ALA A 124 0.96 39.36 23.77
N ILE A 125 2.19 39.35 24.29
CA ILE A 125 3.11 38.20 24.25
C ILE A 125 3.69 37.92 25.64
N SER A 126 4.09 36.66 25.88
CA SER A 126 4.62 36.25 27.19
C SER A 126 6.01 36.86 27.44
N PRO A 127 6.33 37.34 28.66
CA PRO A 127 7.60 38.07 28.90
C PRO A 127 8.88 37.23 28.75
N GLU A 128 8.78 35.89 28.75
CA GLU A 128 9.93 34.97 28.64
C GLU A 128 10.01 34.32 27.25
N ALA A 129 11.11 34.58 26.53
CA ALA A 129 11.41 33.90 25.28
C ALA A 129 11.97 32.47 25.50
N LYS A 130 11.92 31.63 24.46
CA LYS A 130 12.47 30.25 24.47
C LYS A 130 13.98 30.19 24.75
N ASP A 131 14.72 31.22 24.36
CA ASP A 131 16.16 31.36 24.54
C ASP A 131 16.58 32.08 25.84
N GLY A 132 15.62 32.31 26.75
CA GLY A 132 15.86 32.95 28.05
C GLY A 132 16.10 34.45 28.01
N LYS A 133 15.92 35.10 26.85
CA LYS A 133 15.99 36.57 26.75
C LYS A 133 14.69 37.23 27.17
N THR A 134 14.80 38.42 27.75
CA THR A 134 13.65 39.30 28.00
C THR A 134 13.18 39.94 26.69
N ARG A 135 11.86 39.99 26.49
CA ARG A 135 11.21 40.57 25.30
C ARG A 135 10.05 41.49 25.70
N PRO A 136 9.58 42.42 24.84
CA PRO A 136 8.49 43.34 25.19
C PRO A 136 7.19 42.58 25.52
N PRO A 137 6.23 43.20 26.25
CA PRO A 137 4.95 42.57 26.60
C PRO A 137 3.95 42.52 25.43
N SER A 138 4.24 43.18 24.31
CA SER A 138 3.41 43.17 23.10
C SER A 138 4.27 43.29 21.83
N ILE A 139 3.71 42.86 20.70
CA ILE A 139 4.24 43.04 19.34
C ILE A 139 3.20 43.78 18.49
N ASP A 140 3.65 44.79 17.75
CA ASP A 140 2.84 45.56 16.78
C ASP A 140 3.17 45.09 15.36
N ILE A 141 2.29 44.32 14.75
CA ILE A 141 2.52 43.67 13.44
C ILE A 141 1.99 44.57 12.32
N SER A 142 2.89 45.09 11.49
CA SER A 142 2.52 45.84 10.28
C SER A 142 2.45 44.92 9.04
N PRO A 143 1.70 45.28 7.98
CA PRO A 143 1.67 44.55 6.71
C PRO A 143 3.03 44.45 5.98
N SER A 144 4.05 45.20 6.41
CA SER A 144 5.41 45.15 5.87
C SER A 144 6.39 44.39 6.77
N MET A 145 5.94 43.81 7.89
CA MET A 145 6.82 43.16 8.87
C MET A 145 7.47 41.90 8.29
N THR A 146 8.78 41.80 8.46
CA THR A 146 9.64 40.74 7.92
C THR A 146 9.88 39.61 8.92
N GLY A 147 10.26 38.42 8.43
CA GLY A 147 10.61 37.27 9.28
C GLY A 147 11.71 37.59 10.31
N LYS A 148 12.66 38.46 9.96
CA LYS A 148 13.70 38.96 10.86
C LYS A 148 13.13 39.76 12.03
N GLU A 149 12.14 40.63 11.79
CA GLU A 149 11.51 41.45 12.83
C GLU A 149 10.65 40.61 13.78
N PHE A 150 9.92 39.62 13.24
CA PHE A 150 9.23 38.61 14.05
C PHE A 150 10.22 37.86 14.97
N VAL A 151 11.30 37.30 14.44
CA VAL A 151 12.30 36.55 15.25
C VAL A 151 13.05 37.46 16.22
N THR A 152 13.32 38.72 15.87
CA THR A 152 13.97 39.70 16.76
C THR A 152 13.08 40.05 17.96
N THR A 153 11.77 40.12 17.77
CA THR A 153 10.81 40.52 18.81
C THR A 153 10.30 39.34 19.63
N LEU A 154 10.01 38.20 18.99
CA LEU A 154 9.46 37.01 19.64
C LEU A 154 10.54 36.03 20.13
N GLY A 155 11.78 36.13 19.63
CA GLY A 155 12.85 35.17 19.89
C GLY A 155 12.82 33.96 18.95
N GLU A 156 13.70 32.98 19.20
CA GLU A 156 13.76 31.75 18.40
C GLU A 156 12.42 30.98 18.48
N PRO A 157 11.80 30.65 17.34
CA PRO A 157 10.49 29.99 17.31
C PRO A 157 10.49 28.61 17.98
N ASP A 158 9.30 28.21 18.45
CA ASP A 158 9.06 26.89 18.99
C ASP A 158 9.22 25.83 17.90
N ARG A 159 8.59 26.04 16.74
CA ARG A 159 8.62 25.15 15.56
C ARG A 159 8.76 25.96 14.26
N LYS A 160 9.34 25.35 13.22
CA LYS A 160 9.55 26.00 11.90
C LYS A 160 9.55 24.98 10.76
N GLY A 161 9.01 25.33 9.59
CA GLY A 161 8.94 24.44 8.43
C GLY A 161 8.76 25.18 7.08
N GLY A 162 8.85 24.45 5.96
CA GLY A 162 8.74 25.02 4.60
C GLY A 162 10.07 25.14 3.82
N GLY A 163 10.00 25.76 2.63
CA GLY A 163 11.11 26.04 1.71
C GLY A 163 11.53 24.90 0.78
N ALA A 164 11.50 23.64 1.24
CA ALA A 164 12.09 22.50 0.54
C ALA A 164 11.22 21.86 -0.58
N GLY A 165 10.74 22.66 -1.54
CA GLY A 165 9.99 22.17 -2.72
C GLY A 165 10.51 22.74 -4.06
N PRO A 166 10.09 22.17 -5.21
CA PRO A 166 10.42 22.73 -6.52
C PRO A 166 9.82 24.13 -6.68
N SER A 167 10.50 24.99 -7.46
CA SER A 167 10.21 26.42 -7.59
C SER A 167 8.82 26.76 -8.15
N SER A 168 8.11 25.80 -8.75
CA SER A 168 6.74 25.95 -9.24
C SER A 168 5.64 25.56 -8.23
N GLY A 169 5.98 25.19 -6.99
CA GLY A 169 4.99 24.77 -5.99
C GLY A 169 5.49 24.55 -4.56
N SER A 170 6.61 25.16 -4.15
CA SER A 170 7.15 25.00 -2.80
C SER A 170 6.25 25.60 -1.72
N ILE A 171 6.02 24.85 -0.64
CA ILE A 171 5.47 25.39 0.62
C ILE A 171 6.40 26.53 1.08
N GLN A 172 5.84 27.71 1.32
CA GLN A 172 6.59 28.86 1.84
C GLN A 172 7.09 28.55 3.26
N ILE A 173 8.14 29.24 3.72
CA ILE A 173 8.57 29.09 5.12
C ILE A 173 7.50 29.62 6.09
N TRP A 174 7.35 28.93 7.21
CA TRP A 174 6.50 29.33 8.32
C TRP A 174 7.22 29.11 9.67
N LEU A 175 6.88 29.96 10.63
CA LEU A 175 7.43 30.00 11.99
C LEU A 175 6.28 29.97 13.01
N GLU A 176 6.44 29.23 14.10
CA GLU A 176 5.44 29.05 15.14
C GLU A 176 6.02 29.36 16.53
N TRP A 177 5.36 30.25 17.27
CA TRP A 177 5.61 30.54 18.68
C TRP A 177 4.42 30.02 19.47
N SER A 178 4.44 28.71 19.76
CA SER A 178 3.34 27.99 20.38
C SER A 178 3.02 28.50 21.79
N LYS A 179 4.02 29.01 22.53
CA LYS A 179 3.83 29.69 23.82
C LYS A 179 3.03 30.99 23.75
N ASP A 180 3.03 31.65 22.59
CA ASP A 180 2.34 32.93 22.37
C ASP A 180 1.06 32.77 21.54
N GLY A 181 0.80 31.58 20.98
CA GLY A 181 -0.38 31.32 20.17
C GLY A 181 -0.32 31.99 18.80
N ILE A 182 0.86 32.00 18.17
CA ILE A 182 1.13 32.67 16.89
C ILE A 182 1.81 31.68 15.93
N MET A 183 1.31 31.57 14.71
CA MET A 183 2.00 30.95 13.57
C MET A 183 1.95 31.89 12.38
N VAL A 184 3.07 32.07 11.69
CA VAL A 184 3.23 33.02 10.57
C VAL A 184 3.83 32.31 9.36
N GLU A 185 3.16 32.37 8.21
CA GLU A 185 3.71 31.99 6.89
C GLU A 185 4.14 33.25 6.14
N PHE A 186 5.34 33.20 5.54
CA PHE A 186 5.93 34.31 4.81
C PHE A 186 5.67 34.22 3.30
N GLY A 187 5.46 35.36 2.64
CA GLY A 187 5.20 35.46 1.21
C GLY A 187 6.45 35.77 0.39
N GLY A 188 6.25 36.10 -0.88
CA GLY A 188 7.34 36.42 -1.82
C GLY A 188 8.08 35.20 -2.38
N ASP A 189 9.11 35.45 -3.18
CA ASP A 189 10.00 34.41 -3.72
C ASP A 189 11.15 34.11 -2.76
N GLU A 190 11.53 35.09 -1.95
CA GLU A 190 12.50 35.02 -0.86
C GLU A 190 12.13 34.04 0.26
N SER A 191 10.85 33.63 0.38
CA SER A 191 10.39 32.56 1.28
C SER A 191 10.28 31.17 0.63
N ARG A 192 10.77 31.02 -0.61
CA ARG A 192 10.59 29.82 -1.45
C ARG A 192 11.91 29.21 -1.92
N GLY A 193 11.87 27.92 -2.23
CA GLY A 193 13.00 27.18 -2.76
C GLY A 193 14.17 26.95 -1.79
N PRO A 194 15.31 26.43 -2.29
CA PRO A 194 16.38 25.86 -1.45
C PRO A 194 17.09 26.82 -0.50
N GLN A 195 17.00 28.13 -0.75
CA GLN A 195 17.61 29.18 0.08
C GLN A 195 16.62 29.90 0.99
N ALA A 196 15.35 29.48 1.02
CA ALA A 196 14.27 30.15 1.76
C ALA A 196 14.55 30.38 3.26
N TRP A 197 15.43 29.59 3.88
CA TRP A 197 15.84 29.79 5.28
C TRP A 197 16.90 30.89 5.47
N GLU A 198 17.65 31.22 4.43
CA GLU A 198 18.66 32.29 4.40
C GLU A 198 18.09 33.64 3.94
N THR A 199 17.17 33.59 2.96
CA THR A 199 16.48 34.74 2.37
C THR A 199 15.17 35.09 3.07
N GLY A 200 14.50 34.11 3.69
CA GLY A 200 13.19 34.28 4.32
C GLY A 200 13.17 35.18 5.57
N LYS A 201 14.34 35.55 6.09
CA LYS A 201 14.45 36.62 7.10
C LYS A 201 13.97 37.98 6.55
N ASP A 202 14.14 38.22 5.26
CA ASP A 202 13.76 39.46 4.59
C ASP A 202 12.36 39.36 3.94
N ALA A 203 11.73 38.17 4.00
CA ALA A 203 10.38 37.93 3.50
C ALA A 203 9.32 38.55 4.41
N VAL A 204 8.29 39.14 3.80
CA VAL A 204 7.15 39.75 4.50
C VAL A 204 6.09 38.68 4.81
N TRP A 205 5.43 38.75 5.96
CA TRP A 205 4.36 37.80 6.30
C TRP A 205 3.16 37.90 5.35
N LYS A 206 2.56 36.76 5.02
CA LYS A 206 1.42 36.63 4.10
C LYS A 206 0.17 36.08 4.80
N PHE A 207 0.37 35.23 5.80
CA PHE A 207 -0.70 34.58 6.55
C PHE A 207 -0.26 34.43 8.01
N MET A 208 -1.18 34.66 8.93
CA MET A 208 -0.96 34.50 10.36
C MET A 208 -2.16 33.81 11.01
N CYS A 209 -1.91 32.74 11.74
CA CYS A 209 -2.91 32.05 12.56
C CYS A 209 -2.70 32.41 14.04
N LEU A 210 -3.80 32.73 14.73
CA LEU A 210 -3.84 33.05 16.15
C LEU A 210 -4.76 32.07 16.89
N TRP A 211 -4.33 31.59 18.07
CA TRP A 211 -5.13 30.72 18.94
C TRP A 211 -4.77 30.94 20.41
N ASN A 212 -5.51 30.31 21.33
CA ASN A 212 -5.30 30.49 22.77
C ASN A 212 -4.11 29.63 23.28
N ALA A 213 -2.98 30.27 23.56
CA ALA A 213 -1.75 29.62 23.99
C ALA A 213 -1.85 28.90 25.35
N THR A 214 -2.75 29.34 26.23
CA THR A 214 -2.91 28.75 27.58
C THR A 214 -3.42 27.32 27.51
N ILE A 215 -4.22 27.00 26.48
CA ILE A 215 -4.70 25.64 26.18
C ILE A 215 -3.55 24.79 25.59
N TYR A 216 -2.63 25.38 24.81
CA TYR A 216 -1.54 24.67 24.13
C TYR A 216 -0.40 24.19 25.03
N LYS A 217 -0.16 24.84 26.19
CA LYS A 217 0.84 24.36 27.18
C LYS A 217 0.57 22.94 27.69
N ALA A 218 -0.64 22.41 27.47
CA ALA A 218 -1.01 21.04 27.77
C ALA A 218 -0.38 19.97 26.83
N LEU A 219 -0.03 20.33 25.59
CA LEU A 219 0.25 19.37 24.51
C LEU A 219 1.74 19.14 24.17
N ILE A 220 2.64 20.05 24.56
CA ILE A 220 4.00 20.14 23.98
C ILE A 220 5.06 19.44 24.87
N VAL A 221 4.90 18.13 25.11
CA VAL A 221 5.98 17.25 25.62
C VAL A 221 6.12 15.98 24.77
N SER A 222 5.44 15.86 23.63
CA SER A 222 5.66 14.76 22.70
C SER A 222 5.39 15.12 21.23
N LEU A 223 6.44 14.91 20.43
CA LEU A 223 6.49 14.82 18.97
C LEU A 223 6.54 16.13 18.16
N ASP A 224 7.70 16.35 17.57
CA ASP A 224 7.89 17.18 16.39
C ASP A 224 7.48 16.45 15.09
N VAL A 225 7.23 17.24 14.04
CA VAL A 225 6.93 16.87 12.63
C VAL A 225 5.47 16.49 12.30
N PHE A 226 4.76 17.48 11.73
CA PHE A 226 3.56 17.39 10.88
C PHE A 226 3.83 18.28 9.65
N PRO A 227 3.32 17.97 8.43
CA PRO A 227 1.90 18.20 8.08
C PRO A 227 1.27 17.03 7.27
N TYR A 228 -0.03 16.72 7.29
CA TYR A 228 -1.24 17.40 7.79
C TYR A 228 -2.02 16.48 8.79
N ARG A 229 -2.98 16.99 9.57
CA ARG A 229 -3.52 16.37 10.80
C ARG A 229 -4.38 15.07 10.65
N ARG A 230 -4.34 14.28 11.74
CA ARG A 230 -5.14 13.12 12.24
C ARG A 230 -4.30 11.82 12.26
N VAL A 231 -4.07 11.12 13.37
CA VAL A 231 -4.81 10.95 14.65
C VAL A 231 -3.86 11.02 15.86
N VAL A 232 -4.31 11.56 17.00
CA VAL A 232 -3.51 11.69 18.25
C VAL A 232 -3.67 10.46 19.15
N LYS A 233 -2.60 10.04 19.84
CA LYS A 233 -2.61 9.00 20.89
C LYS A 233 -2.88 9.65 22.25
N SER A 234 -3.85 9.15 23.03
CA SER A 234 -4.16 9.72 24.36
C SER A 234 -3.32 9.11 25.48
N THR A 235 -3.15 9.89 26.55
CA THR A 235 -2.57 9.47 27.83
C THR A 235 -3.66 8.85 28.72
N THR A 236 -3.33 7.82 29.49
CA THR A 236 -4.23 7.15 30.44
C THR A 236 -3.91 7.57 31.88
N MET A 237 -4.93 7.75 32.73
CA MET A 237 -4.81 8.19 34.12
C MET A 237 -5.76 7.44 35.07
N ALA A 238 -5.68 7.73 36.38
CA ALA A 238 -6.68 7.35 37.36
C ALA A 238 -8.03 8.02 37.06
N ALA A 239 -9.14 7.40 37.47
CA ALA A 239 -10.47 7.98 37.38
C ALA A 239 -10.65 9.09 38.43
N PRO A 240 -11.18 10.28 38.06
CA PRO A 240 -11.57 11.32 39.01
C PRO A 240 -12.50 10.82 40.11
N ALA A 241 -12.40 11.41 41.29
CA ALA A 241 -13.34 11.17 42.40
C ALA A 241 -14.77 11.67 42.12
N THR A 242 -14.96 12.51 41.10
CA THR A 242 -16.26 12.98 40.63
C THR A 242 -17.04 11.94 39.83
N LEU A 243 -16.36 10.98 39.20
CA LEU A 243 -17.02 9.84 38.54
C LEU A 243 -17.35 8.79 39.58
N THR A 244 -18.64 8.46 39.72
CA THR A 244 -19.16 7.46 40.67
C THR A 244 -20.08 6.50 39.92
N THR A 245 -20.63 5.46 40.57
CA THR A 245 -21.56 4.55 39.87
C THR A 245 -22.87 5.21 39.41
N LEU A 246 -23.16 6.46 39.84
CA LEU A 246 -24.29 7.26 39.34
C LEU A 246 -24.01 7.94 38.00
N ASP A 247 -22.75 8.15 37.63
CA ASP A 247 -22.35 8.62 36.31
C ASP A 247 -21.01 7.98 35.91
N LEU A 248 -21.09 7.06 34.95
CA LEU A 248 -19.95 6.35 34.39
C LEU A 248 -19.49 6.95 33.06
N SER A 249 -20.12 8.05 32.61
CA SER A 249 -19.86 8.67 31.32
C SER A 249 -18.40 9.05 31.17
N GLY A 250 -17.79 8.64 30.07
CA GLY A 250 -16.37 8.84 29.87
C GLY A 250 -15.73 7.84 28.93
N LYS A 251 -14.42 7.97 28.76
CA LYS A 251 -13.63 7.10 27.90
C LYS A 251 -12.62 6.34 28.74
N TYR A 252 -12.53 5.04 28.54
CA TYR A 252 -11.70 4.17 29.36
C TYR A 252 -10.88 3.22 28.48
N THR A 253 -9.68 2.85 28.93
CA THR A 253 -8.81 1.88 28.25
C THR A 253 -8.57 0.69 29.17
N MET A 254 -8.81 -0.54 28.69
CA MET A 254 -8.56 -1.74 29.48
C MET A 254 -7.07 -1.90 29.78
N ASN A 255 -6.73 -1.93 31.05
CA ASN A 255 -5.37 -2.16 31.53
C ASN A 255 -5.08 -3.66 31.59
N LYS A 256 -4.49 -4.20 30.52
CA LYS A 256 -4.17 -5.64 30.40
C LYS A 256 -3.16 -6.16 31.42
N THR A 257 -2.42 -5.29 32.10
CA THR A 257 -1.47 -5.67 33.16
C THR A 257 -2.10 -5.76 34.54
N LEU A 258 -3.24 -5.08 34.75
CA LEU A 258 -4.02 -5.13 35.99
C LEU A 258 -5.28 -6.01 35.87
N SER A 259 -5.76 -6.25 34.66
CA SER A 259 -6.89 -7.14 34.38
C SER A 259 -6.48 -8.62 34.35
N GLY A 260 -7.36 -9.51 34.78
CA GLY A 260 -7.23 -10.95 34.56
C GLY A 260 -7.40 -11.36 33.08
N SER A 261 -6.99 -12.58 32.74
CA SER A 261 -7.03 -13.08 31.36
C SER A 261 -8.44 -13.53 30.96
N THR A 262 -8.96 -13.00 29.85
CA THR A 262 -10.26 -13.36 29.29
C THR A 262 -10.19 -14.46 28.20
N ASP A 263 -9.01 -14.97 27.83
CA ASP A 263 -8.85 -15.98 26.74
C ASP A 263 -9.62 -17.28 27.02
N GLU A 264 -9.74 -17.68 28.29
CA GLU A 264 -10.47 -18.90 28.67
C GLU A 264 -12.00 -18.69 28.74
N ILE A 265 -12.46 -17.52 29.20
CA ILE A 265 -13.87 -17.13 29.13
C ILE A 265 -14.31 -17.10 27.66
N LEU A 266 -13.57 -16.40 26.81
CA LEU A 266 -13.81 -16.34 25.36
C LEU A 266 -13.77 -17.75 24.72
N ARG A 267 -12.92 -18.67 25.21
CA ARG A 267 -12.90 -20.06 24.73
C ARG A 267 -14.20 -20.80 25.05
N LEU A 268 -14.71 -20.66 26.28
CA LEU A 268 -15.93 -21.30 26.75
C LEU A 268 -17.20 -20.68 26.13
N GLN A 269 -17.14 -19.41 25.72
CA GLN A 269 -18.17 -18.74 24.91
C GLN A 269 -18.13 -19.13 23.42
N GLY A 270 -17.29 -20.08 23.01
CA GLY A 270 -17.20 -20.56 21.62
C GLY A 270 -16.34 -19.70 20.68
N VAL A 271 -15.74 -18.61 21.15
CA VAL A 271 -14.97 -17.67 20.29
C VAL A 271 -13.72 -18.36 19.72
N GLY A 272 -13.60 -18.35 18.39
CA GLY A 272 -12.52 -19.02 17.66
C GLY A 272 -11.11 -18.53 18.01
N TRP A 273 -10.13 -19.45 17.99
CA TRP A 273 -8.75 -19.20 18.46
C TRP A 273 -8.08 -17.95 17.85
N PHE A 274 -8.25 -17.72 16.54
CA PHE A 274 -7.70 -16.54 15.86
C PHE A 274 -8.28 -15.23 16.41
N THR A 275 -9.60 -15.15 16.59
CA THR A 275 -10.30 -14.00 17.16
C THR A 275 -9.83 -13.74 18.59
N ARG A 276 -9.68 -14.78 19.41
CA ARG A 276 -9.15 -14.64 20.79
C ARG A 276 -7.72 -14.11 20.82
N LYS A 277 -6.85 -14.51 19.89
CA LYS A 277 -5.49 -13.95 19.79
C LYS A 277 -5.48 -12.51 19.26
N ALA A 278 -6.41 -12.13 18.39
CA ALA A 278 -6.58 -10.74 17.96
C ALA A 278 -7.01 -9.83 19.14
N ILE A 279 -8.04 -10.23 19.89
CA ILE A 279 -8.49 -9.53 21.12
C ILE A 279 -7.36 -9.48 22.16
N GLY A 280 -6.65 -10.61 22.36
CA GLY A 280 -5.50 -10.72 23.25
C GLY A 280 -4.36 -9.76 22.91
N LEU A 281 -4.18 -9.39 21.64
CA LEU A 281 -3.17 -8.42 21.20
C LEU A 281 -3.68 -6.97 21.20
N ALA A 282 -4.91 -6.70 20.77
CA ALA A 282 -5.44 -5.34 20.63
C ALA A 282 -5.87 -4.72 21.97
N THR A 283 -5.46 -3.48 22.26
CA THR A 283 -5.97 -2.74 23.44
C THR A 283 -7.44 -2.35 23.20
N LEU A 284 -8.29 -2.66 24.18
CA LEU A 284 -9.71 -2.36 24.20
C LEU A 284 -9.95 -0.97 24.79
N THR A 285 -10.73 -0.15 24.10
CA THR A 285 -11.19 1.16 24.56
C THR A 285 -12.72 1.15 24.67
N LEU A 286 -13.27 1.60 25.79
CA LEU A 286 -14.69 1.83 26.00
C LEU A 286 -15.00 3.33 25.84
N VAL A 287 -16.08 3.66 25.16
CA VAL A 287 -16.74 4.97 25.23
C VAL A 287 -18.09 4.74 25.89
N VAL A 288 -18.25 5.25 27.11
CA VAL A 288 -19.42 5.03 27.96
C VAL A 288 -20.26 6.31 28.00
N THR A 289 -21.57 6.17 27.85
CA THR A 289 -22.56 7.23 28.06
C THR A 289 -23.57 6.73 29.09
N HIS A 290 -23.73 7.44 30.20
CA HIS A 290 -24.68 7.11 31.27
C HIS A 290 -25.72 8.23 31.35
N TYR A 291 -27.01 7.90 31.20
CA TYR A 291 -28.09 8.89 31.20
C TYR A 291 -29.40 8.31 31.76
N LYS A 292 -30.42 9.16 31.87
CA LYS A 292 -31.80 8.73 32.13
C LYS A 292 -32.70 9.17 30.98
N ASP A 293 -33.67 8.34 30.62
CA ASP A 293 -34.65 8.67 29.58
C ASP A 293 -35.78 9.56 30.12
N ASP A 294 -36.73 9.91 29.25
CA ASP A 294 -37.88 10.78 29.58
C ASP A 294 -38.80 10.16 30.65
N ASP A 295 -38.80 8.82 30.80
CA ASP A 295 -39.53 8.09 31.85
C ASP A 295 -38.71 7.94 33.15
N GLY A 296 -37.47 8.44 33.18
CA GLY A 296 -36.57 8.42 34.33
C GLY A 296 -35.81 7.10 34.54
N VAL A 297 -35.89 6.16 33.59
CA VAL A 297 -35.16 4.88 33.62
C VAL A 297 -33.69 5.13 33.30
N GLU A 298 -32.79 4.41 33.96
CA GLU A 298 -31.33 4.61 33.88
C GLU A 298 -30.71 3.73 32.79
N HIS A 299 -29.90 4.32 31.90
CA HIS A 299 -29.32 3.70 30.70
C HIS A 299 -27.80 3.90 30.64
N ILE A 300 -27.05 2.82 30.34
CA ILE A 300 -25.60 2.84 30.12
C ILE A 300 -25.28 2.23 28.76
N ASP A 301 -24.86 3.07 27.83
CA ASP A 301 -24.43 2.68 26.49
C ASP A 301 -22.91 2.67 26.39
N ILE A 302 -22.34 1.61 25.83
CA ILE A 302 -20.89 1.37 25.77
C ILE A 302 -20.49 0.96 24.35
N ASP A 303 -19.85 1.87 23.63
CA ASP A 303 -19.20 1.56 22.35
C ASP A 303 -17.76 1.07 22.59
N GLN A 304 -17.47 -0.16 22.14
CA GLN A 304 -16.13 -0.73 22.23
C GLN A 304 -15.32 -0.48 20.95
N THR A 305 -14.03 -0.18 21.08
CA THR A 305 -13.10 -0.01 19.95
C THR A 305 -11.77 -0.70 20.22
N LEU A 306 -11.26 -1.44 19.25
CA LEU A 306 -9.95 -2.09 19.29
C LEU A 306 -8.87 -1.23 18.63
N THR A 307 -7.62 -1.44 19.07
CA THR A 307 -6.44 -0.73 18.54
C THR A 307 -6.33 -0.88 17.02
N GLY A 308 -6.18 0.23 16.31
CA GLY A 308 -6.21 0.29 14.84
C GLY A 308 -7.52 0.83 14.25
N GLY A 309 -8.51 1.15 15.09
CA GLY A 309 -9.79 1.71 14.64
C GLY A 309 -10.82 0.67 14.22
N VAL A 310 -10.58 -0.60 14.55
CA VAL A 310 -11.54 -1.69 14.34
C VAL A 310 -12.66 -1.55 15.36
N LYS A 311 -13.92 -1.46 14.90
CA LYS A 311 -15.09 -1.42 15.79
C LYS A 311 -15.17 -2.72 16.59
N GLY A 312 -15.41 -2.61 17.90
CA GLY A 312 -15.73 -3.74 18.76
C GLY A 312 -17.24 -3.93 18.88
N THR A 313 -17.68 -4.56 19.97
CA THR A 313 -19.10 -4.72 20.30
C THR A 313 -19.71 -3.38 20.78
N THR A 314 -21.04 -3.29 20.79
CA THR A 314 -21.76 -2.18 21.42
C THR A 314 -22.68 -2.77 22.49
N GLU A 315 -22.49 -2.42 23.77
CA GLU A 315 -23.39 -2.84 24.85
C GLU A 315 -24.42 -1.74 25.13
N LEU A 316 -25.71 -2.08 25.15
CA LEU A 316 -26.80 -1.17 25.55
C LEU A 316 -27.45 -1.72 26.82
N ARG A 317 -27.40 -0.99 27.93
CA ARG A 317 -27.82 -1.48 29.26
C ARG A 317 -28.91 -0.61 29.86
N VAL A 318 -30.14 -1.12 29.93
CA VAL A 318 -31.24 -0.51 30.67
C VAL A 318 -31.28 -1.10 32.08
N LEU A 319 -31.31 -0.26 33.13
CA LEU A 319 -31.20 -0.70 34.53
C LEU A 319 -32.57 -1.01 35.19
N ASP A 320 -33.47 -1.67 34.45
CA ASP A 320 -34.84 -2.04 34.88
C ASP A 320 -34.99 -3.55 35.20
N TRP A 321 -33.90 -4.32 35.14
CA TRP A 321 -33.83 -5.77 35.29
C TRP A 321 -34.66 -6.59 34.29
N GLN A 322 -35.16 -6.00 33.19
CA GLN A 322 -35.89 -6.72 32.16
C GLN A 322 -34.94 -7.42 31.17
N PRO A 323 -35.20 -8.70 30.80
CA PRO A 323 -34.41 -9.42 29.83
C PRO A 323 -34.60 -8.86 28.42
N ARG A 324 -33.50 -8.68 27.69
CA ARG A 324 -33.47 -8.19 26.31
C ARG A 324 -32.54 -9.06 25.46
N GLU A 325 -33.00 -9.45 24.28
CA GLU A 325 -32.16 -10.13 23.29
C GLU A 325 -31.18 -9.15 22.64
N HIS A 326 -29.97 -9.62 22.36
CA HIS A 326 -28.95 -8.90 21.60
C HIS A 326 -28.16 -9.89 20.74
N GLU A 327 -27.92 -9.55 19.48
CA GLU A 327 -27.02 -10.30 18.59
C GLU A 327 -25.69 -9.54 18.50
N ASP A 328 -24.62 -10.15 19.01
CA ASP A 328 -23.27 -9.62 18.87
C ASP A 328 -22.41 -10.48 17.94
N HIS A 329 -21.62 -9.81 17.10
CA HIS A 329 -20.72 -10.43 16.13
C HIS A 329 -19.53 -11.21 16.72
N ILE A 330 -19.25 -11.11 18.03
CA ILE A 330 -18.23 -11.89 18.75
C ILE A 330 -18.87 -12.96 19.64
N PHE A 331 -19.95 -12.61 20.35
CA PHE A 331 -20.59 -13.49 21.35
C PHE A 331 -21.84 -14.25 20.86
N GLY A 332 -22.36 -13.93 19.68
CA GLY A 332 -23.58 -14.51 19.11
C GLY A 332 -24.86 -13.96 19.75
N TYR A 333 -25.91 -14.79 19.76
CA TYR A 333 -27.20 -14.46 20.38
C TYR A 333 -27.12 -14.59 21.90
N VAL A 334 -27.38 -13.49 22.61
CA VAL A 334 -27.35 -13.40 24.08
C VAL A 334 -28.60 -12.72 24.61
N VAL A 335 -28.96 -13.03 25.86
CA VAL A 335 -30.02 -12.36 26.62
C VAL A 335 -29.38 -11.64 27.80
N GLY A 336 -29.57 -10.32 27.86
CA GLY A 336 -29.00 -9.46 28.91
C GLY A 336 -30.08 -8.79 29.75
N LYS A 337 -29.79 -8.58 31.04
CA LYS A 337 -30.54 -7.71 31.96
C LYS A 337 -29.57 -7.01 32.90
N SER A 338 -29.92 -5.81 33.35
CA SER A 338 -29.05 -5.01 34.22
C SER A 338 -29.87 -4.23 35.25
N LYS A 339 -29.28 -3.93 36.40
CA LYS A 339 -29.91 -3.17 37.49
C LYS A 339 -28.86 -2.46 38.34
N ARG A 340 -29.29 -1.48 39.12
CA ARG A 340 -28.56 -0.99 40.30
C ARG A 340 -28.77 -1.95 41.47
N VAL A 341 -27.73 -2.22 42.26
CA VAL A 341 -27.78 -3.12 43.42
C VAL A 341 -26.97 -2.51 44.58
N LYS A 342 -27.40 -2.67 45.83
CA LYS A 342 -26.55 -2.30 46.97
C LYS A 342 -25.48 -3.36 47.18
N VAL A 343 -24.30 -2.97 47.62
CA VAL A 343 -23.19 -3.92 47.82
C VAL A 343 -23.54 -4.97 48.89
N ASP A 344 -24.30 -4.60 49.93
CA ASP A 344 -24.79 -5.53 50.97
C ASP A 344 -25.81 -6.57 50.45
N ASP A 345 -26.50 -6.27 49.33
CA ASP A 345 -27.49 -7.16 48.70
C ASP A 345 -26.82 -8.16 47.70
N ILE A 346 -25.48 -8.14 47.59
CA ILE A 346 -24.71 -9.05 46.73
C ILE A 346 -24.29 -10.29 47.53
N GLU A 347 -24.77 -11.47 47.12
CA GLU A 347 -24.49 -12.73 47.84
C GLU A 347 -23.02 -13.18 47.68
N ASP A 348 -22.45 -13.06 46.46
CA ASP A 348 -21.11 -13.54 46.12
C ASP A 348 -19.99 -12.66 46.74
N GLU A 349 -19.11 -13.31 47.52
CA GLU A 349 -17.99 -12.67 48.25
C GLU A 349 -16.97 -11.97 47.33
N PHE A 350 -16.73 -12.48 46.13
CA PHE A 350 -15.83 -11.85 45.14
C PHE A 350 -16.51 -10.63 44.50
N MET A 351 -17.81 -10.71 44.22
CA MET A 351 -18.57 -9.63 43.58
C MET A 351 -18.82 -8.42 44.50
N LYS A 352 -18.67 -8.57 45.83
CA LYS A 352 -18.86 -7.49 46.83
C LYS A 352 -17.57 -6.94 47.45
N ALA A 353 -16.41 -7.53 47.15
CA ALA A 353 -15.13 -7.12 47.73
C ALA A 353 -14.59 -5.79 47.17
N ASN A 354 -13.73 -5.13 47.95
CA ASN A 354 -12.82 -4.02 47.56
C ASN A 354 -13.42 -2.73 46.97
N TRP A 355 -14.75 -2.63 46.81
CA TRP A 355 -15.43 -1.42 46.36
C TRP A 355 -15.13 -0.20 47.25
N LEU A 356 -14.90 0.95 46.63
CA LEU A 356 -14.73 2.23 47.33
C LEU A 356 -16.04 2.66 48.03
N PRO A 357 -15.97 3.46 49.13
CA PRO A 357 -17.15 3.84 49.91
C PRO A 357 -18.29 4.44 49.09
N ASP A 358 -17.98 5.25 48.06
CA ASP A 358 -19.01 5.84 47.19
C ASP A 358 -19.69 4.82 46.27
N THR A 359 -19.01 3.72 45.92
CA THR A 359 -19.63 2.58 45.20
C THR A 359 -20.55 1.79 46.12
N VAL A 360 -20.21 1.68 47.41
CA VAL A 360 -21.06 1.07 48.44
C VAL A 360 -22.31 1.93 48.68
N ASP A 361 -22.14 3.23 48.92
CA ASP A 361 -23.20 4.19 49.23
C ASP A 361 -24.18 4.40 48.05
N HIS A 362 -23.68 4.54 46.82
CA HIS A 362 -24.51 4.75 45.62
C HIS A 362 -25.02 3.46 44.96
N GLY A 363 -24.58 2.30 45.45
CA GLY A 363 -24.83 1.00 44.85
C GLY A 363 -24.03 0.75 43.56
N ALA A 364 -23.68 -0.50 43.33
CA ALA A 364 -22.99 -0.96 42.13
C ALA A 364 -23.99 -1.21 40.97
N VAL A 365 -23.46 -1.30 39.75
CA VAL A 365 -24.24 -1.76 38.58
C VAL A 365 -24.03 -3.26 38.43
N ASN A 366 -25.11 -4.04 38.51
CA ASN A 366 -25.11 -5.46 38.22
C ASN A 366 -25.61 -5.70 36.79
N SER A 367 -24.89 -6.51 36.04
CA SER A 367 -25.18 -6.87 34.66
C SER A 367 -25.09 -8.37 34.50
N TYR A 368 -26.21 -9.00 34.18
CA TYR A 368 -26.34 -10.44 33.97
C TYR A 368 -26.55 -10.69 32.47
N VAL A 369 -25.71 -11.52 31.86
CA VAL A 369 -25.82 -11.92 30.45
C VAL A 369 -25.71 -13.43 30.36
N GLU A 370 -26.64 -14.07 29.66
CA GLU A 370 -26.58 -15.49 29.33
C GLU A 370 -26.67 -15.70 27.81
N SER A 371 -26.07 -16.76 27.32
CA SER A 371 -26.25 -17.21 25.93
C SER A 371 -27.70 -17.63 25.68
N ASP A 372 -28.28 -17.17 24.57
CA ASP A 372 -29.51 -17.77 24.04
C ASP A 372 -29.16 -19.17 23.52
N THR A 373 -29.22 -20.18 24.39
CA THR A 373 -28.70 -21.52 24.10
C THR A 373 -29.37 -22.16 22.88
N PRO A 374 -30.71 -22.04 22.67
CA PRO A 374 -31.37 -22.48 21.43
C PRO A 374 -30.81 -21.86 20.15
N LYS A 375 -30.44 -20.57 20.14
CA LYS A 375 -29.90 -19.89 18.95
C LYS A 375 -28.37 -20.00 18.79
N SER A 376 -27.63 -20.06 19.90
CA SER A 376 -26.16 -20.01 19.92
C SER A 376 -25.47 -21.38 20.01
N GLY A 377 -26.20 -22.44 20.40
CA GLY A 377 -25.66 -23.80 20.49
C GLY A 377 -24.65 -24.05 21.62
N THR A 378 -24.39 -23.05 22.47
CA THR A 378 -23.56 -23.16 23.68
C THR A 378 -24.27 -22.50 24.85
N SER A 379 -24.10 -23.02 26.06
CA SER A 379 -24.72 -22.48 27.27
C SER A 379 -23.65 -21.87 28.17
N TRP A 380 -23.76 -20.60 28.51
CA TRP A 380 -22.89 -19.91 29.46
C TRP A 380 -23.60 -18.71 30.09
N ILE A 381 -23.16 -18.33 31.28
CA ILE A 381 -23.65 -17.18 32.05
C ILE A 381 -22.46 -16.31 32.43
N ALA A 382 -22.57 -15.00 32.23
CA ALA A 382 -21.63 -14.00 32.67
C ALA A 382 -22.37 -12.98 33.55
N GLU A 383 -22.22 -13.09 34.86
CA GLU A 383 -22.62 -12.03 35.78
C GLU A 383 -21.46 -11.06 35.99
N GLN A 384 -21.76 -9.77 36.08
CA GLN A 384 -20.79 -8.73 36.30
C GLN A 384 -21.28 -7.70 37.32
N VAL A 385 -20.40 -7.26 38.21
CA VAL A 385 -20.62 -6.11 39.09
C VAL A 385 -19.60 -5.03 38.76
N TRP A 386 -20.07 -3.80 38.54
CA TRP A 386 -19.27 -2.67 38.09
C TRP A 386 -19.24 -1.57 39.15
N GLY A 387 -18.05 -1.02 39.41
CA GLY A 387 -17.82 -0.02 40.43
C GLY A 387 -16.45 0.64 40.33
N PHE A 388 -16.05 1.34 41.38
CA PHE A 388 -14.70 1.91 41.51
C PHE A 388 -13.94 1.27 42.67
N GLU A 389 -12.66 1.00 42.43
CA GLU A 389 -11.72 0.46 43.43
C GLU A 389 -10.43 1.29 43.49
N GLU A 390 -9.69 1.18 44.59
CA GLU A 390 -8.32 1.68 44.68
C GLU A 390 -7.31 0.58 44.34
N ILE A 391 -6.74 0.64 43.15
CA ILE A 391 -5.71 -0.32 42.69
C ILE A 391 -4.39 0.42 42.52
N ASN A 392 -3.35 -0.03 43.22
CA ASN A 392 -2.03 0.63 43.29
C ASN A 392 -2.09 2.10 43.77
N LYS A 393 -3.01 2.43 44.69
CA LYS A 393 -3.29 3.79 45.18
C LYS A 393 -3.91 4.74 44.15
N GLU A 394 -4.44 4.19 43.06
CA GLU A 394 -5.15 4.95 42.03
C GLU A 394 -6.59 4.44 41.90
N ARG A 395 -7.56 5.35 41.87
CA ARG A 395 -8.97 5.04 41.62
C ARG A 395 -9.12 4.53 40.17
N ARG A 396 -9.71 3.35 39.99
CA ARG A 396 -9.95 2.73 38.67
C ARG A 396 -11.41 2.37 38.52
N TYR A 397 -11.91 2.42 37.28
CA TYR A 397 -13.18 1.77 36.94
C TYR A 397 -12.93 0.26 36.79
N VAL A 398 -13.70 -0.54 37.52
CA VAL A 398 -13.48 -1.99 37.64
C VAL A 398 -14.77 -2.74 37.38
N ARG A 399 -14.64 -3.90 36.71
CA ARG A 399 -15.72 -4.89 36.56
C ARG A 399 -15.26 -6.22 37.15
N HIS A 400 -15.96 -6.70 38.17
CA HIS A 400 -15.83 -8.09 38.64
C HIS A 400 -16.73 -8.95 37.76
N VAL A 401 -16.16 -9.98 37.14
CA VAL A 401 -16.86 -10.90 36.24
C VAL A 401 -16.86 -12.28 36.88
N ASN A 402 -18.04 -12.82 37.15
CA ASN A 402 -18.24 -14.22 37.53
C ASN A 402 -18.85 -14.96 36.33
N PHE A 403 -18.06 -15.80 35.67
CA PHE A 403 -18.45 -16.52 34.48
C PHE A 403 -18.68 -18.01 34.79
N THR A 404 -19.82 -18.54 34.37
CA THR A 404 -20.14 -19.98 34.43
C THR A 404 -20.22 -20.54 33.01
N GLY A 405 -19.30 -21.45 32.69
CA GLY A 405 -19.22 -22.08 31.36
C GLY A 405 -20.16 -23.29 31.15
N PRO A 406 -20.13 -23.90 29.96
CA PRO A 406 -21.06 -24.97 29.56
C PRO A 406 -21.05 -26.24 30.41
N GLU A 407 -19.97 -26.52 31.15
CA GLU A 407 -19.88 -27.67 32.06
C GLU A 407 -19.89 -27.20 33.54
N SER A 408 -20.58 -26.07 33.79
CA SER A 408 -20.63 -25.40 35.09
C SER A 408 -19.27 -24.97 35.65
N GLN A 409 -18.27 -24.76 34.79
CA GLN A 409 -16.96 -24.27 35.23
C GLN A 409 -17.06 -22.80 35.63
N ASN A 410 -16.75 -22.48 36.88
CA ASN A 410 -16.75 -21.11 37.38
C ASN A 410 -15.39 -20.44 37.16
N ILE A 411 -15.37 -19.24 36.59
CA ILE A 411 -14.19 -18.41 36.35
C ILE A 411 -14.46 -16.99 36.82
N GLN A 412 -13.74 -16.55 37.84
CA GLN A 412 -13.76 -15.18 38.34
C GLN A 412 -12.60 -14.36 37.78
N VAL A 413 -12.89 -13.19 37.21
CA VAL A 413 -11.90 -12.27 36.60
C VAL A 413 -12.23 -10.83 36.95
N VAL A 414 -11.22 -10.07 37.38
CA VAL A 414 -11.27 -8.61 37.53
C VAL A 414 -10.82 -7.95 36.22
N LEU A 415 -11.63 -7.05 35.68
CA LEU A 415 -11.28 -6.21 34.53
C LEU A 415 -11.08 -4.76 35.00
N VAL A 416 -9.87 -4.25 34.83
CA VAL A 416 -9.44 -2.93 35.31
C VAL A 416 -9.30 -1.99 34.13
N TYR A 417 -9.91 -0.81 34.22
CA TYR A 417 -9.90 0.19 33.17
C TYR A 417 -9.28 1.50 33.66
N ASP A 418 -8.30 1.99 32.90
CA ASP A 418 -7.71 3.31 33.09
C ASP A 418 -8.63 4.36 32.48
N TYR A 419 -8.93 5.43 33.21
CA TYR A 419 -9.69 6.55 32.66
C TYR A 419 -8.83 7.34 31.68
N ILE A 420 -9.38 7.63 30.50
CA ILE A 420 -8.81 8.61 29.58
C ILE A 420 -9.41 9.94 29.98
N ASP A 421 -8.58 10.79 30.56
CA ASP A 421 -9.01 12.09 31.02
C ASP A 421 -9.43 13.00 29.86
N ILE A 422 -10.75 13.20 29.75
CA ILE A 422 -11.37 14.17 28.87
C ILE A 422 -11.46 15.54 29.56
N SER A 423 -11.21 15.66 30.88
CA SER A 423 -11.43 16.91 31.62
C SER A 423 -10.47 18.04 31.26
N ARG A 424 -9.36 17.76 30.56
CA ARG A 424 -8.56 18.81 29.87
C ARG A 424 -9.29 19.50 28.70
N PHE A 425 -10.47 19.02 28.29
CA PHE A 425 -11.45 19.74 27.47
C PHE A 425 -12.58 20.40 28.29
N GLN A 426 -12.71 20.09 29.58
CA GLN A 426 -13.93 20.37 30.37
C GLN A 426 -13.75 21.41 31.50
N ILE A 427 -12.53 21.92 31.70
CA ILE A 427 -12.22 23.06 32.60
C ILE A 427 -13.00 24.35 32.21
N LEU A 428 -13.56 24.43 31.00
CA LEU A 428 -14.36 25.58 30.55
C LEU A 428 -15.77 25.65 31.16
N ASP A 429 -16.37 24.54 31.62
CA ASP A 429 -17.74 24.56 32.17
C ASP A 429 -17.80 24.93 33.66
N GLU A 430 -16.92 24.39 34.50
CA GLU A 430 -16.90 24.73 35.94
C GLU A 430 -16.56 26.21 36.19
N LEU A 431 -15.69 26.80 35.36
CA LEU A 431 -15.35 28.22 35.39
C LEU A 431 -16.52 29.15 34.99
N ASN A 432 -17.47 28.66 34.20
CA ASN A 432 -18.68 29.40 33.84
C ASN A 432 -19.79 29.22 34.89
N SER A 433 -19.92 28.02 35.47
CA SER A 433 -20.84 27.73 36.58
C SER A 433 -20.57 28.62 37.81
N MET A 434 -19.31 28.78 38.22
CA MET A 434 -18.94 29.63 39.38
C MET A 434 -19.19 31.13 39.15
N LYS A 435 -19.29 31.60 37.89
CA LYS A 435 -19.69 32.99 37.59
C LYS A 435 -21.21 33.20 37.65
N ALA A 436 -22.01 32.14 37.61
CA ALA A 436 -23.47 32.23 37.56
C ALA A 436 -24.15 32.32 38.93
N SER A 437 -23.53 31.87 40.03
CA SER A 437 -24.18 31.79 41.36
C SER A 437 -23.88 32.93 42.35
N GLY A 438 -23.03 33.91 41.97
CA GLY A 438 -22.93 35.22 42.62
C GLY A 438 -22.77 35.24 44.15
N SER A 439 -21.65 34.73 44.69
CA SER A 439 -21.36 34.81 46.14
C SER A 439 -19.89 35.14 46.46
N VAL A 440 -19.71 36.14 47.35
CA VAL A 440 -18.45 36.63 47.99
C VAL A 440 -17.45 37.37 47.06
N ILE A 441 -17.00 38.64 47.17
CA ILE A 441 -16.96 39.78 48.13
C ILE A 441 -15.53 40.14 48.63
N ILE A 442 -14.99 41.28 48.12
CA ILE A 442 -14.00 42.25 48.72
C ILE A 442 -12.51 41.76 48.86
N SER A 443 -11.42 42.56 48.72
CA SER A 443 -11.18 44.02 48.81
C SER A 443 -10.14 44.64 47.81
N ASN A 444 -10.21 45.97 47.68
CA ASN A 444 -9.28 46.91 47.02
C ASN A 444 -7.89 47.05 47.70
N SER A 445 -6.82 47.47 46.98
CA SER A 445 -6.51 48.91 46.78
C SER A 445 -5.18 49.30 46.07
N ARG A 446 -5.29 50.35 45.20
CA ARG A 446 -4.43 51.55 45.00
C ARG A 446 -3.07 51.54 44.24
N ASN A 447 -3.05 52.48 43.26
CA ASN A 447 -2.02 53.52 42.94
C ASN A 447 -0.75 53.11 42.13
N SER A 448 -0.56 53.55 40.86
CA SER A 448 -0.20 54.90 40.32
C SER A 448 1.33 55.12 40.23
N SER A 449 1.97 55.72 39.21
CA SER A 449 1.51 56.50 38.02
C SER A 449 2.69 56.92 37.09
N LEU A 450 2.51 56.78 35.76
CA LEU A 450 2.80 57.76 34.66
C LEU A 450 4.27 58.34 34.45
N PRO A 451 4.59 59.03 33.32
CA PRO A 451 5.74 58.66 32.45
C PRO A 451 6.71 59.85 32.13
N ALA A 452 7.58 59.73 31.10
CA ALA A 452 7.71 60.71 29.96
C ALA A 452 9.02 60.67 29.11
N VAL A 453 8.85 60.64 27.77
CA VAL A 453 9.42 61.60 26.75
C VAL A 453 10.86 61.50 26.16
N LEU A 454 10.88 61.29 24.82
CA LEU A 454 11.73 61.83 23.70
C LEU A 454 13.28 61.88 23.74
N GLY A 455 13.90 61.61 22.59
CA GLY A 455 15.26 62.09 22.25
C GLY A 455 15.88 61.55 20.94
N ASN A 456 15.93 62.38 19.89
CA ASN A 456 16.60 62.13 18.60
C ASN A 456 18.11 61.78 18.71
N PHE A 457 18.66 60.98 17.78
CA PHE A 457 19.63 61.41 16.72
C PHE A 457 20.36 60.22 16.05
N CYS A 458 20.67 60.39 14.76
CA CYS A 458 21.66 59.65 13.97
C CYS A 458 22.59 60.73 13.35
N PRO A 459 23.93 60.56 13.21
CA PRO A 459 24.44 59.86 12.01
C PRO A 459 25.87 59.23 12.05
N LEU A 460 26.17 58.49 10.98
CA LEU A 460 27.47 58.37 10.25
C LEU A 460 28.67 57.54 10.78
N CYS A 461 29.00 56.54 9.95
CA CYS A 461 30.24 55.82 9.63
C CYS A 461 31.62 56.32 10.11
N ILE A 462 32.58 55.40 10.35
CA ILE A 462 33.80 55.17 9.51
C ILE A 462 34.73 54.02 10.03
N LEU A 463 35.16 53.17 9.08
CA LEU A 463 36.38 52.31 8.94
C LEU A 463 37.18 51.67 10.13
N SER A 464 37.59 50.42 9.84
CA SER A 464 38.93 49.82 10.04
C SER A 464 39.37 49.20 11.39
N GLY A 465 39.49 47.86 11.39
CA GLY A 465 40.83 47.21 11.45
C GLY A 465 41.45 46.78 12.79
N LYS A 466 41.54 45.45 12.98
CA LYS A 466 42.58 44.68 13.70
C LYS A 466 42.86 44.92 15.22
N SER A 467 42.49 43.88 15.99
CA SER A 467 43.40 43.06 16.84
C SER A 467 43.85 43.56 18.24
N LEU A 468 44.25 42.58 19.09
CA LEU A 468 44.89 42.65 20.42
C LEU A 468 44.01 43.14 21.62
N THR A 469 44.09 42.60 22.85
CA THR A 469 44.70 41.35 23.42
C THR A 469 44.25 41.09 24.88
N LEU A 470 44.36 39.82 25.33
CA LEU A 470 44.63 39.36 26.72
C LEU A 470 43.56 39.66 27.81
N MET A 471 43.43 38.91 28.92
CA MET A 471 44.31 37.89 29.53
C MET A 471 43.51 36.83 30.32
N GLU A 472 43.92 35.55 30.21
CA GLU A 472 44.02 34.42 31.20
C GLU A 472 43.04 34.31 32.41
N ALA A 473 42.73 33.14 33.00
CA ALA A 473 43.37 31.81 33.09
C ALA A 473 42.33 30.76 33.60
N SER A 474 42.50 29.42 33.65
CA SER A 474 43.48 28.45 33.11
C SER A 474 42.93 27.00 33.29
N LEU A 475 43.77 26.00 33.01
CA LEU A 475 43.71 24.53 33.24
C LEU A 475 42.76 23.71 32.34
N GLY A 476 43.22 22.69 31.60
CA GLY A 476 44.60 22.23 31.36
C GLY A 476 44.61 20.79 30.83
N SER A 477 45.11 20.57 29.61
CA SER A 477 45.29 19.23 29.03
C SER A 477 46.53 19.20 28.13
N SER A 478 47.28 18.11 28.12
CA SER A 478 48.26 17.86 27.07
C SER A 478 48.53 16.36 26.87
N SER A 479 48.63 15.99 25.60
CA SER A 479 49.14 14.71 25.11
C SER A 479 50.65 14.78 24.94
N LEU A 480 51.32 13.63 24.83
CA LEU A 480 52.68 13.57 24.30
C LEU A 480 52.89 12.40 23.34
N GLN A 481 53.73 12.68 22.35
CA GLN A 481 54.02 11.90 21.16
C GLN A 481 55.48 11.43 21.24
N ARG A 482 55.83 10.25 20.69
CA ARG A 482 57.23 9.81 20.64
C ARG A 482 57.54 8.99 19.39
N ARG A 483 58.72 9.22 18.81
CA ARG A 483 59.28 8.55 17.62
C ARG A 483 60.81 8.53 17.75
N SER A 484 61.43 7.35 17.66
CA SER A 484 62.77 7.13 17.06
C SER A 484 63.03 5.63 16.88
N GLU A 485 63.97 5.29 16.01
CA GLU A 485 64.24 3.92 15.54
C GLU A 485 65.38 3.23 16.31
N HIS A 486 65.44 1.89 16.27
CA HIS A 486 66.68 1.16 15.91
C HIS A 486 66.40 -0.31 15.51
N THR A 487 67.45 -1.04 15.10
CA THR A 487 67.46 -2.06 14.02
C THR A 487 67.76 -3.52 14.44
N SER A 488 67.63 -4.45 13.47
CA SER A 488 68.22 -5.81 13.34
C SER A 488 67.72 -6.92 14.30
N SER A 489 67.06 -7.99 13.81
CA SER A 489 67.62 -9.29 13.27
C SER A 489 67.98 -10.27 14.41
N ASP A 490 67.86 -11.62 14.36
CA ASP A 490 67.62 -12.65 13.33
C ASP A 490 66.69 -13.76 13.91
N GLN A 491 65.78 -14.40 13.17
CA GLN A 491 65.89 -15.67 12.42
C GLN A 491 66.00 -17.01 13.25
N GLU A 492 64.95 -17.84 13.07
CA GLU A 492 64.91 -19.33 13.03
C GLU A 492 64.90 -20.30 14.25
N LEU A 493 63.87 -21.19 14.18
CA LEU A 493 63.91 -22.67 14.29
C LEU A 493 63.59 -23.43 15.62
N ALA A 494 62.31 -23.83 15.72
CA ALA A 494 61.75 -25.13 16.16
C ALA A 494 62.40 -26.01 17.27
N LYS A 495 61.56 -26.42 18.26
CA LYS A 495 61.05 -27.81 18.39
C LYS A 495 60.02 -28.01 19.53
N ASP A 496 59.07 -28.91 19.28
CA ASP A 496 58.18 -29.63 20.22
C ASP A 496 59.01 -30.74 20.97
N PRO A 497 58.51 -31.59 21.93
CA PRO A 497 57.11 -31.86 22.29
C PRO A 497 56.77 -32.27 23.76
N THR A 498 55.48 -32.59 23.96
CA THR A 498 54.88 -33.69 24.79
C THR A 498 54.80 -33.67 26.33
N GLU A 499 53.64 -34.17 26.79
CA GLU A 499 53.29 -34.91 28.03
C GLU A 499 53.59 -34.24 29.39
N GLY A 500 52.61 -34.05 30.27
CA GLY A 500 51.86 -35.09 31.00
C GLY A 500 52.03 -34.78 32.51
N LEU A 501 51.38 -35.40 33.51
CA LEU A 501 50.31 -36.39 33.56
C LEU A 501 49.83 -36.45 35.03
N PHE A 502 48.62 -36.95 35.28
CA PHE A 502 48.00 -37.30 36.58
C PHE A 502 47.69 -36.18 37.60
N ASP A 503 46.81 -36.37 38.62
CA ASP A 503 45.49 -37.03 38.79
C ASP A 503 45.18 -37.09 40.32
N LEU A 504 43.94 -37.41 40.69
CA LEU A 504 43.42 -37.74 42.03
C LEU A 504 43.40 -36.58 43.06
N GLY A 505 42.35 -36.39 43.87
CA GLY A 505 41.06 -37.10 43.97
C GLY A 505 40.62 -37.27 45.44
N VAL A 506 39.30 -37.44 45.67
CA VAL A 506 38.68 -37.95 46.93
C VAL A 506 38.72 -36.92 48.11
N VAL A 507 37.62 -36.24 48.49
CA VAL A 507 36.53 -36.68 49.41
C VAL A 507 37.07 -36.91 50.85
N THR A 508 36.61 -36.26 51.95
CA THR A 508 35.23 -36.15 52.46
C THR A 508 35.04 -35.01 53.50
N SER A 509 33.81 -34.49 53.61
CA SER A 509 33.11 -33.95 54.81
C SER A 509 33.84 -33.13 55.91
N SER A 510 33.33 -31.92 56.14
CA SER A 510 32.91 -31.49 57.50
C SER A 510 31.72 -30.53 57.38
N ALA A 511 30.83 -30.54 58.37
CA ALA A 511 29.61 -29.73 58.38
C ALA A 511 29.85 -28.33 58.95
N HIS A 512 29.10 -27.34 58.47
CA HIS A 512 28.68 -26.22 59.30
C HIS A 512 27.26 -25.78 58.94
N SER A 513 26.47 -25.53 59.97
CA SER A 513 25.07 -25.11 59.90
C SER A 513 24.94 -23.59 59.80
N SER A 514 24.16 -23.11 58.83
CA SER A 514 23.48 -21.81 58.93
C SER A 514 22.30 -21.71 57.96
N GLU A 515 21.12 -21.56 58.57
CA GLU A 515 19.93 -20.80 58.12
C GLU A 515 19.27 -21.11 56.77
N GLU A 516 18.00 -21.53 56.87
CA GLU A 516 17.08 -21.70 55.74
C GLU A 516 16.69 -20.35 55.13
N SER A 517 16.96 -20.20 53.83
CA SER A 517 16.25 -19.28 52.96
C SER A 517 15.60 -20.08 51.84
N SER A 518 14.26 -20.14 51.86
CA SER A 518 13.44 -20.97 50.98
C SER A 518 13.38 -20.42 49.55
N THR A 519 14.47 -20.60 48.80
CA THR A 519 14.49 -20.31 47.37
C THR A 519 13.72 -21.37 46.59
N SER A 520 12.63 -20.96 45.93
CA SER A 520 11.81 -21.85 45.12
C SER A 520 12.59 -22.33 43.89
N SER A 521 12.87 -23.64 43.84
CA SER A 521 13.61 -24.22 42.72
C SER A 521 12.80 -24.10 41.42
N VAL A 522 13.20 -23.17 40.54
CA VAL A 522 12.59 -22.99 39.23
C VAL A 522 12.74 -24.28 38.43
N ARG A 523 11.62 -24.99 38.24
CA ARG A 523 11.61 -26.25 37.48
C ARG A 523 12.11 -25.94 36.05
N PRO A 524 13.16 -26.63 35.54
CA PRO A 524 13.65 -26.35 34.20
C PRO A 524 12.56 -26.64 33.16
N PRO A 525 12.46 -25.84 32.08
CA PRO A 525 11.39 -25.96 31.08
C PRO A 525 11.23 -27.37 30.53
N LEU A 526 9.99 -27.73 30.15
CA LEU A 526 9.64 -29.06 29.63
C LEU A 526 10.61 -29.54 28.52
N PHE A 527 11.00 -28.61 27.64
CA PHE A 527 11.98 -28.85 26.57
C PHE A 527 13.34 -29.35 27.09
N PHE A 528 13.88 -28.78 28.18
CA PHE A 528 15.15 -29.23 28.78
C PHE A 528 15.04 -30.63 29.39
N ARG A 529 13.86 -31.00 29.92
CA ARG A 529 13.60 -32.34 30.46
C ARG A 529 13.50 -33.38 29.33
N LEU A 530 12.73 -33.08 28.30
CA LEU A 530 12.61 -33.91 27.09
C LEU A 530 13.97 -34.07 26.38
N GLN A 531 14.75 -33.00 26.28
CA GLN A 531 16.09 -33.04 25.70
C GLN A 531 17.05 -33.92 26.52
N LYS A 532 16.99 -33.87 27.87
CA LYS A 532 17.77 -34.77 28.74
C LYS A 532 17.34 -36.23 28.61
N GLN A 533 16.03 -36.51 28.60
CA GLN A 533 15.50 -37.87 28.40
C GLN A 533 15.91 -38.42 27.04
N PHE A 534 15.69 -37.67 25.95
CA PHE A 534 16.05 -38.11 24.60
C PHE A 534 17.56 -38.33 24.41
N ALA A 535 18.39 -37.49 25.05
CA ALA A 535 19.84 -37.68 25.10
C ALA A 535 20.27 -38.94 25.87
N ALA A 536 19.51 -39.35 26.89
CA ALA A 536 19.74 -40.58 27.65
C ALA A 536 19.25 -41.83 26.90
N THR A 537 18.07 -41.78 26.27
CA THR A 537 17.49 -42.93 25.54
C THR A 537 18.24 -43.22 24.24
N TYR A 538 18.67 -42.19 23.50
CA TYR A 538 19.30 -42.36 22.18
C TYR A 538 20.62 -41.58 22.04
N PRO A 539 21.67 -41.91 22.81
CA PRO A 539 22.88 -41.07 22.95
C PRO A 539 23.67 -40.90 21.65
N ASN A 540 23.71 -41.92 20.78
CA ASN A 540 24.41 -41.86 19.50
C ASN A 540 23.64 -41.04 18.45
N PHE A 541 22.31 -41.18 18.41
CA PHE A 541 21.45 -40.39 17.54
C PHE A 541 21.43 -38.92 17.98
N TYR A 542 21.26 -38.66 19.28
CA TYR A 542 21.34 -37.33 19.87
C TYR A 542 22.69 -36.65 19.61
N ARG A 543 23.83 -37.37 19.69
CA ARG A 543 25.15 -36.79 19.31
C ARG A 543 25.21 -36.37 17.85
N ARG A 544 24.67 -37.18 16.92
CA ARG A 544 24.62 -36.84 15.49
C ARG A 544 23.70 -35.65 15.23
N VAL A 545 22.46 -35.69 15.73
CA VAL A 545 21.46 -34.62 15.59
C VAL A 545 21.95 -33.32 16.24
N SER A 546 22.51 -33.36 17.46
CA SER A 546 23.05 -32.18 18.13
C SER A 546 24.19 -31.52 17.33
N ARG A 547 25.05 -32.31 16.68
CA ARG A 547 26.09 -31.77 15.78
C ARG A 547 25.49 -31.07 14.56
N VAL A 548 24.48 -31.67 13.93
CA VAL A 548 23.76 -31.09 12.78
C VAL A 548 23.01 -29.80 13.19
N VAL A 549 22.29 -29.82 14.31
CA VAL A 549 21.56 -28.65 14.84
C VAL A 549 22.53 -27.52 15.21
N LYS A 550 23.67 -27.82 15.86
CA LYS A 550 24.72 -26.81 16.12
C LYS A 550 25.30 -26.23 14.83
N TYR A 551 25.54 -27.06 13.81
CA TYR A 551 26.02 -26.60 12.51
C TYR A 551 25.00 -25.70 11.79
N ALA A 552 23.72 -26.09 11.77
CA ALA A 552 22.63 -25.36 11.14
C ALA A 552 22.31 -24.04 11.87
N ARG A 553 22.45 -24.00 13.20
CA ARG A 553 22.26 -22.79 14.01
C ARG A 553 23.24 -21.66 13.69
N GLY A 554 24.42 -21.99 13.16
CA GLY A 554 25.47 -21.01 12.87
C GLY A 554 26.14 -20.43 14.12
N PRO A 555 26.96 -19.38 13.99
CA PRO A 555 27.61 -18.73 15.12
C PRO A 555 26.60 -18.08 16.08
N ARG A 556 27.00 -17.97 17.36
CA ARG A 556 26.34 -17.17 18.39
C ARG A 556 27.43 -16.46 19.23
N PRO A 557 27.42 -15.13 19.39
CA PRO A 557 26.48 -14.16 18.79
C PRO A 557 26.48 -14.17 17.26
N GLU A 558 25.47 -13.56 16.65
CA GLU A 558 25.39 -13.36 15.21
C GLU A 558 26.60 -12.58 14.69
N VAL A 559 27.01 -12.83 13.44
CA VAL A 559 28.24 -12.26 12.84
C VAL A 559 27.94 -11.69 11.46
N ASP A 560 28.36 -10.46 11.21
CA ASP A 560 28.27 -9.83 9.90
C ASP A 560 29.28 -10.43 8.90
N LEU A 561 28.90 -10.51 7.63
CA LEU A 561 29.80 -10.97 6.58
C LEU A 561 30.83 -9.87 6.24
N PRO A 562 32.09 -10.25 5.94
CA PRO A 562 33.05 -9.31 5.39
C PRO A 562 32.54 -8.75 4.06
N GLU A 563 32.78 -7.46 3.83
CA GLU A 563 32.34 -6.80 2.61
C GLU A 563 32.97 -7.44 1.36
N PRO A 564 32.22 -7.56 0.25
CA PRO A 564 32.76 -8.07 -1.01
C PRO A 564 33.82 -7.12 -1.55
N LYS A 565 34.96 -7.66 -1.99
CA LYS A 565 36.01 -6.89 -2.68
C LYS A 565 35.67 -6.75 -4.17
N PRO A 566 36.00 -5.61 -4.82
CA PRO A 566 35.93 -5.51 -6.28
C PRO A 566 36.82 -6.57 -6.93
N TRP A 567 36.35 -7.18 -8.03
CA TRP A 567 37.17 -7.99 -8.93
C TRP A 567 38.01 -7.11 -9.86
N LEU A 568 37.48 -5.96 -10.28
CA LEU A 568 38.16 -5.01 -11.17
C LEU A 568 39.31 -4.26 -10.48
N GLN A 569 39.53 -4.47 -9.18
CA GLN A 569 40.68 -4.00 -8.42
C GLN A 569 41.71 -5.14 -8.31
N MET A 570 42.27 -5.53 -9.46
CA MET A 570 43.22 -6.64 -9.56
C MET A 570 44.60 -6.21 -9.06
N HIS A 571 45.06 -6.82 -7.97
CA HIS A 571 46.41 -6.67 -7.43
C HIS A 571 47.29 -7.83 -7.90
N VAL A 572 48.11 -7.62 -8.95
CA VAL A 572 49.05 -8.65 -9.43
C VAL A 572 50.45 -8.34 -8.94
N GLN A 573 50.99 -9.22 -8.09
CA GLN A 573 52.41 -9.23 -7.77
C GLN A 573 53.14 -10.19 -8.70
N ARG A 574 54.04 -9.67 -9.54
CA ARG A 574 54.92 -10.49 -10.40
C ARG A 574 56.33 -9.92 -10.38
N GLY A 575 57.30 -10.70 -9.89
CA GLY A 575 58.71 -10.32 -9.87
C GLY A 575 59.01 -9.07 -9.03
N GLY A 576 58.42 -8.96 -7.84
CA GLY A 576 58.62 -7.82 -6.93
C GLY A 576 57.93 -6.51 -7.35
N ARG A 577 57.26 -6.48 -8.51
CA ARG A 577 56.47 -5.33 -8.97
C ARG A 577 54.98 -5.60 -8.70
N VAL A 578 54.31 -4.59 -8.13
CA VAL A 578 52.87 -4.57 -7.91
C VAL A 578 52.22 -3.84 -9.08
N PHE A 579 51.31 -4.50 -9.78
CA PHE A 579 50.47 -3.89 -10.80
C PHE A 579 49.06 -3.75 -10.25
N ASP A 580 48.67 -2.51 -9.98
CA ASP A 580 47.32 -2.14 -9.53
C ASP A 580 46.54 -1.53 -10.70
N LEU A 581 45.34 -2.04 -10.96
CA LEU A 581 44.39 -1.50 -11.93
C LEU A 581 43.18 -0.92 -11.18
N PRO A 582 43.22 0.32 -10.67
CA PRO A 582 42.18 0.86 -9.79
C PRO A 582 41.00 1.44 -10.59
N LEU A 583 40.36 0.63 -11.44
CA LEU A 583 39.30 1.07 -12.36
C LEU A 583 38.14 1.78 -11.63
N GLU A 584 37.65 1.19 -10.54
CA GLU A 584 36.60 1.79 -9.70
C GLU A 584 37.05 3.13 -9.09
N THR A 585 38.28 3.21 -8.55
CA THR A 585 38.80 4.45 -7.96
C THR A 585 39.04 5.53 -9.02
N HIS A 586 39.45 5.14 -10.23
CA HIS A 586 39.60 6.06 -11.36
C HIS A 586 38.23 6.61 -11.79
N LEU A 587 37.24 5.74 -12.01
CA LEU A 587 35.87 6.12 -12.33
C LEU A 587 35.32 7.08 -11.27
N MET A 588 35.39 6.71 -9.98
CA MET A 588 34.91 7.53 -8.87
C MET A 588 35.57 8.92 -8.79
N ARG A 589 36.83 9.04 -9.23
CA ARG A 589 37.59 10.30 -9.27
C ARG A 589 37.15 11.17 -10.46
N VAL A 590 37.03 10.58 -11.65
CA VAL A 590 36.58 11.26 -12.87
C VAL A 590 35.14 11.74 -12.71
N THR A 591 34.25 10.88 -12.20
CA THR A 591 32.83 11.20 -12.02
C THR A 591 32.53 11.91 -10.69
N ARG A 592 33.53 12.51 -10.02
CA ARG A 592 33.31 13.27 -8.76
C ARG A 592 32.58 14.60 -8.98
N SER A 593 32.82 15.27 -10.11
CA SER A 593 32.17 16.55 -10.45
C SER A 593 30.65 16.41 -10.68
N PRO A 594 30.14 15.44 -11.48
CA PRO A 594 28.71 15.34 -11.77
C PRO A 594 27.82 14.80 -10.64
N THR A 595 28.31 14.51 -9.42
CA THR A 595 27.48 13.96 -8.32
C THR A 595 26.61 15.01 -7.60
N SER A 596 26.34 16.15 -8.23
CA SER A 596 25.49 17.20 -7.64
C SER A 596 24.01 16.81 -7.72
N SER A 597 23.27 16.94 -6.61
CA SER A 597 21.82 16.71 -6.57
C SER A 597 21.06 17.53 -7.61
N TRP A 598 21.56 18.72 -7.99
CA TRP A 598 20.97 19.53 -9.05
C TRP A 598 21.02 18.85 -10.42
N ILE A 599 22.13 18.17 -10.75
CA ILE A 599 22.26 17.45 -12.03
C ILE A 599 21.29 16.27 -12.07
N LEU A 600 21.10 15.59 -10.93
CA LEU A 600 20.08 14.55 -10.80
C LEU A 600 18.66 15.07 -10.99
N LEU A 601 18.32 16.25 -10.43
CA LEU A 601 17.01 16.87 -10.62
C LEU A 601 16.77 17.27 -12.08
N VAL A 602 17.78 17.86 -12.73
CA VAL A 602 17.71 18.20 -14.16
C VAL A 602 17.57 16.95 -15.03
N LEU A 603 18.32 15.88 -14.75
CA LEU A 603 18.16 14.60 -15.45
C LEU A 603 16.78 13.99 -15.20
N GLY A 604 16.26 14.07 -13.97
CA GLY A 604 14.91 13.59 -13.63
C GLY A 604 13.83 14.31 -14.43
N ALA A 605 13.89 15.64 -14.51
CA ALA A 605 12.98 16.44 -15.32
C ALA A 605 13.13 16.12 -16.83
N ALA A 606 14.36 16.06 -17.34
CA ALA A 606 14.63 15.70 -18.73
C ALA A 606 14.16 14.27 -19.09
N TRP A 607 14.29 13.32 -18.16
CA TRP A 607 13.80 11.95 -18.31
C TRP A 607 12.26 11.90 -18.33
N ILE A 608 11.58 12.60 -17.42
CA ILE A 608 10.11 12.70 -17.41
C ILE A 608 9.60 13.32 -18.73
N ILE A 609 10.23 14.39 -19.20
CA ILE A 609 9.87 15.04 -20.46
C ILE A 609 10.13 14.09 -21.64
N GLY A 610 11.31 13.46 -21.70
CA GLY A 610 11.66 12.51 -22.74
C GLY A 610 10.72 11.31 -22.80
N ILE A 611 10.44 10.67 -21.66
CA ILE A 611 9.56 9.51 -21.59
C ILE A 611 8.11 9.86 -21.95
N ALA A 612 7.66 11.08 -21.62
CA ALA A 612 6.36 11.59 -22.06
C ALA A 612 6.28 11.81 -23.59
N PHE A 613 7.35 12.32 -24.22
CA PHE A 613 7.42 12.42 -25.69
C PHE A 613 7.45 11.05 -26.37
N PHE A 614 8.25 10.10 -25.87
CA PHE A 614 8.26 8.72 -26.37
C PHE A 614 6.89 8.04 -26.20
N SER A 615 6.25 8.18 -25.03
CA SER A 615 4.93 7.59 -24.77
C SER A 615 3.85 8.24 -25.66
N ARG A 616 3.90 9.55 -25.86
CA ARG A 616 3.01 10.26 -26.78
C ARG A 616 3.12 9.73 -28.21
N ALA A 617 4.34 9.51 -28.71
CA ALA A 617 4.54 8.95 -30.05
C ALA A 617 4.19 7.46 -30.15
N GLN A 618 4.47 6.68 -29.09
CA GLN A 618 4.11 5.27 -29.02
C GLN A 618 2.60 5.03 -29.03
N ALA A 619 1.83 5.82 -28.27
CA ALA A 619 0.47 5.45 -27.90
C ALA A 619 -0.60 6.53 -28.14
N PHE A 620 -0.27 7.83 -28.10
CA PHE A 620 -1.26 8.91 -28.03
C PHE A 620 -1.31 9.81 -29.28
N GLN A 621 -0.59 9.47 -30.36
CA GLN A 621 -0.65 10.17 -31.65
C GLN A 621 -1.54 9.48 -32.69
N THR A 622 -1.78 8.17 -32.54
CA THR A 622 -2.77 7.44 -33.34
C THR A 622 -4.08 7.28 -32.56
N PRO A 623 -5.25 7.21 -33.22
CA PRO A 623 -6.54 7.05 -32.54
C PRO A 623 -6.58 5.79 -31.65
N SER A 624 -7.19 5.88 -30.47
CA SER A 624 -7.18 4.78 -29.48
C SER A 624 -7.94 3.53 -29.95
N ASP A 625 -8.99 3.73 -30.74
CA ASP A 625 -9.80 2.71 -31.41
C ASP A 625 -9.07 1.98 -32.54
N SER A 626 -7.99 2.55 -33.10
CA SER A 626 -7.17 1.87 -34.11
C SER A 626 -6.22 0.82 -33.52
N PHE A 627 -5.92 0.85 -32.22
CA PHE A 627 -4.98 -0.09 -31.61
C PHE A 627 -5.63 -1.46 -31.43
N ILE A 628 -5.02 -2.47 -32.05
CA ILE A 628 -5.45 -3.86 -31.91
C ILE A 628 -4.35 -4.73 -31.27
N SER A 629 -4.76 -5.76 -30.54
CA SER A 629 -3.82 -6.76 -30.01
C SER A 629 -3.33 -7.70 -31.11
N CYS A 630 -2.23 -8.40 -30.86
CA CYS A 630 -1.75 -9.43 -31.79
C CYS A 630 -2.72 -10.61 -32.00
N THR A 631 -3.74 -10.76 -31.15
CA THR A 631 -4.78 -11.80 -31.22
C THR A 631 -6.14 -11.25 -31.67
N ALA A 632 -6.19 -10.01 -32.18
CA ALA A 632 -7.43 -9.42 -32.67
C ALA A 632 -7.90 -10.12 -33.95
N THR A 633 -9.21 -10.38 -34.01
CA THR A 633 -9.92 -11.08 -35.08
C THR A 633 -11.28 -10.41 -35.29
N TYR A 634 -11.90 -10.62 -36.45
CA TYR A 634 -13.31 -10.25 -36.68
C TYR A 634 -14.27 -11.35 -36.26
N TRP A 635 -13.79 -12.60 -36.17
CA TRP A 635 -14.60 -13.76 -35.81
C TRP A 635 -14.12 -14.41 -34.51
N ALA A 636 -15.00 -14.43 -33.51
CA ALA A 636 -14.78 -15.04 -32.21
C ALA A 636 -14.54 -16.57 -32.31
N ALA A 637 -14.14 -17.20 -31.20
CA ALA A 637 -14.05 -18.65 -31.14
C ALA A 637 -15.43 -19.30 -31.00
N ASN A 638 -15.59 -20.50 -31.58
CA ASN A 638 -16.76 -21.36 -31.46
C ASN A 638 -18.08 -20.64 -31.78
N ASP A 639 -19.05 -20.69 -30.86
CA ASP A 639 -20.36 -20.03 -30.87
C ASP A 639 -20.31 -18.53 -30.52
N GLY A 640 -19.14 -17.95 -30.27
CA GLY A 640 -18.99 -16.56 -29.81
C GLY A 640 -19.51 -15.47 -30.77
N CYS A 641 -19.74 -15.80 -32.05
CA CYS A 641 -20.41 -14.91 -33.02
C CYS A 641 -21.95 -15.09 -33.05
N GLY A 642 -22.48 -16.06 -32.30
CA GLY A 642 -23.89 -16.42 -32.25
C GLY A 642 -24.45 -16.98 -33.56
N LEU A 643 -25.75 -17.26 -33.54
CA LEU A 643 -26.47 -17.89 -34.65
C LEU A 643 -26.32 -17.11 -35.97
N ASN A 644 -25.83 -17.79 -37.00
CA ASN A 644 -25.43 -17.25 -38.31
C ASN A 644 -24.33 -16.17 -38.27
N GLY A 645 -23.61 -16.04 -37.16
CA GLY A 645 -22.51 -15.08 -36.99
C GLY A 645 -22.94 -13.64 -36.70
N VAL A 646 -24.23 -13.39 -36.41
CA VAL A 646 -24.81 -12.04 -36.35
C VAL A 646 -24.13 -11.10 -35.35
N SER A 647 -23.52 -11.62 -34.27
CA SER A 647 -22.78 -10.83 -33.29
C SER A 647 -21.39 -10.38 -33.76
N CYS A 648 -20.90 -10.92 -34.88
CA CYS A 648 -19.64 -10.55 -35.53
C CYS A 648 -19.87 -9.75 -36.84
N ALA A 649 -21.08 -9.22 -37.05
CA ALA A 649 -21.36 -8.26 -38.10
C ALA A 649 -20.69 -6.89 -37.81
N PRO A 650 -20.37 -6.06 -38.83
CA PRO A 650 -20.67 -6.21 -40.25
C PRO A 650 -19.79 -7.24 -40.96
N PHE A 651 -20.33 -7.89 -42.00
CA PHE A 651 -19.61 -8.89 -42.80
C PHE A 651 -18.89 -8.30 -44.03
N GLU A 652 -19.42 -7.21 -44.59
CA GLU A 652 -19.00 -6.60 -45.86
C GLU A 652 -19.12 -5.08 -45.81
N ASN A 653 -18.58 -4.38 -46.81
CA ASN A 653 -18.73 -2.93 -47.02
C ASN A 653 -18.31 -2.06 -45.81
N SER A 654 -17.45 -2.60 -44.96
CA SER A 654 -16.86 -1.91 -43.81
C SER A 654 -15.34 -1.81 -44.01
N THR A 655 -14.78 -0.67 -43.63
CA THR A 655 -13.33 -0.44 -43.65
C THR A 655 -12.85 -0.06 -42.25
N PHE A 656 -11.68 -0.57 -41.87
CA PHE A 656 -11.11 -0.34 -40.55
C PHE A 656 -9.61 -0.08 -40.66
N ASN A 657 -9.18 1.07 -40.11
CA ASN A 657 -7.78 1.45 -40.05
C ASN A 657 -7.21 0.96 -38.72
N PHE A 658 -6.21 0.09 -38.76
CA PHE A 658 -5.65 -0.55 -37.58
C PHE A 658 -4.18 -0.19 -37.36
N ARG A 659 -3.72 -0.37 -36.12
CA ARG A 659 -2.32 -0.31 -35.71
C ARG A 659 -1.96 -1.55 -34.90
N CYS A 660 -0.93 -2.26 -35.35
CA CYS A 660 -0.38 -3.44 -34.70
C CYS A 660 0.92 -3.10 -33.94
N PRO A 661 1.13 -3.67 -32.74
CA PRO A 661 2.41 -3.59 -32.04
C PRO A 661 3.48 -4.45 -32.73
N ALA A 662 4.74 -4.28 -32.32
CA ALA A 662 5.82 -5.19 -32.74
C ALA A 662 5.64 -6.60 -32.13
N GLN A 663 6.33 -7.58 -32.74
CA GLN A 663 6.51 -8.95 -32.25
C GLN A 663 5.26 -9.86 -32.27
N CYS A 664 4.25 -9.51 -33.06
CA CYS A 664 3.06 -10.36 -33.22
C CYS A 664 3.32 -11.73 -33.88
N ALA A 665 4.43 -11.92 -34.63
CA ALA A 665 4.75 -13.24 -35.21
C ALA A 665 5.02 -14.32 -34.15
N SER A 666 5.42 -13.94 -32.93
CA SER A 666 5.62 -14.86 -31.80
C SER A 666 4.38 -15.08 -30.93
N VAL A 667 3.23 -14.47 -31.28
CA VAL A 667 1.97 -14.65 -30.53
C VAL A 667 1.18 -15.80 -31.15
N VAL A 668 0.98 -16.85 -30.37
CA VAL A 668 0.46 -18.14 -30.83
C VAL A 668 -0.77 -18.58 -30.05
N LEU A 669 -1.58 -19.45 -30.67
CA LEU A 669 -2.63 -20.19 -29.96
C LEU A 669 -2.00 -21.08 -28.89
N GLN A 670 -2.42 -20.88 -27.63
CA GLN A 670 -1.91 -21.63 -26.47
C GLN A 670 -2.74 -22.89 -26.17
N ASN A 671 -3.96 -22.95 -26.68
CA ASN A 671 -4.79 -24.16 -26.71
C ASN A 671 -5.04 -24.57 -28.17
N PRO A 672 -5.37 -25.83 -28.44
CA PRO A 672 -5.79 -26.25 -29.77
C PRO A 672 -7.06 -25.52 -30.20
N ARG A 673 -7.14 -25.15 -31.48
CA ARG A 673 -8.35 -24.63 -32.12
C ARG A 673 -8.54 -25.27 -33.49
N THR A 674 -9.69 -25.88 -33.71
CA THR A 674 -10.03 -26.49 -35.00
C THR A 674 -10.64 -25.48 -35.97
N VAL A 675 -10.20 -25.52 -37.23
CA VAL A 675 -10.71 -24.76 -38.37
C VAL A 675 -10.91 -25.74 -39.51
N GLY A 676 -12.13 -25.86 -40.04
CA GLY A 676 -12.48 -26.95 -40.96
C GLY A 676 -12.20 -28.32 -40.33
N ASP A 677 -11.30 -29.11 -40.93
CA ASP A 677 -10.78 -30.39 -40.42
C ASP A 677 -9.37 -30.30 -39.81
N GLU A 678 -8.69 -29.15 -39.87
CA GLU A 678 -7.36 -28.95 -39.29
C GLU A 678 -7.42 -28.38 -37.86
N GLN A 679 -6.60 -28.92 -36.94
CA GLN A 679 -6.44 -28.39 -35.58
C GLN A 679 -5.09 -27.68 -35.42
N ILE A 680 -5.11 -26.39 -35.07
CA ILE A 680 -3.91 -25.56 -34.89
C ILE A 680 -3.60 -25.37 -33.40
N VAL A 681 -2.32 -25.54 -33.04
CA VAL A 681 -1.79 -25.21 -31.71
C VAL A 681 -0.35 -24.70 -31.83
N PHE A 682 0.09 -23.83 -30.92
CA PHE A 682 1.43 -23.23 -30.87
C PHE A 682 1.91 -22.52 -32.16
N LYS A 683 0.95 -22.05 -32.98
CA LYS A 683 1.18 -21.17 -34.14
C LYS A 683 0.23 -19.96 -34.07
N PRO A 684 0.53 -18.84 -34.74
CA PRO A 684 -0.44 -17.77 -34.95
C PRO A 684 -1.61 -18.30 -35.79
N LEU A 685 -2.84 -17.90 -35.48
CA LEU A 685 -4.01 -18.30 -36.27
C LEU A 685 -4.06 -17.46 -37.57
N ILE A 686 -3.83 -18.08 -38.71
CA ILE A 686 -3.95 -17.43 -40.03
C ILE A 686 -4.57 -18.43 -41.00
N VAL A 687 -5.64 -18.01 -41.69
CA VAL A 687 -6.41 -18.84 -42.62
C VAL A 687 -6.55 -18.09 -43.95
N GLY A 688 -6.08 -18.68 -45.04
CA GLY A 688 -6.07 -18.06 -46.37
C GLY A 688 -4.83 -17.22 -46.70
N GLY A 689 -5.02 -16.23 -47.57
CA GLY A 689 -3.97 -15.34 -48.08
C GLY A 689 -3.18 -15.86 -49.28
N GLY A 690 -3.46 -17.07 -49.77
CA GLY A 690 -2.77 -17.70 -50.91
C GLY A 690 -3.36 -17.44 -52.30
N ASP A 691 -4.49 -16.75 -52.39
CA ASP A 691 -5.09 -16.25 -53.63
C ASP A 691 -4.41 -14.96 -54.14
N ASP A 692 -4.68 -14.57 -55.40
CA ASP A 692 -4.06 -13.42 -56.05
C ASP A 692 -4.32 -12.07 -55.33
N GLU A 693 -5.41 -11.98 -54.55
CA GLU A 693 -5.84 -10.78 -53.83
C GLU A 693 -5.59 -10.85 -52.30
N TRP A 694 -4.86 -11.88 -51.84
CA TRP A 694 -4.51 -12.15 -50.44
C TRP A 694 -5.70 -12.03 -49.47
N THR A 695 -6.74 -12.80 -49.72
CA THR A 695 -7.98 -12.86 -48.93
C THR A 695 -7.81 -13.73 -47.69
N TYR A 696 -8.01 -13.15 -46.51
CA TYR A 696 -7.93 -13.83 -45.22
C TYR A 696 -9.33 -14.08 -44.63
N ARG A 697 -9.47 -15.18 -43.88
CA ARG A 697 -10.70 -15.49 -43.14
C ARG A 697 -10.81 -14.68 -41.85
N GLY A 698 -12.03 -14.32 -41.44
CA GLY A 698 -12.33 -13.42 -40.32
C GLY A 698 -11.75 -13.78 -38.95
N ASP A 699 -11.45 -15.06 -38.70
CA ASP A 699 -10.81 -15.54 -37.47
C ASP A 699 -9.28 -15.48 -37.50
N SER A 700 -8.67 -15.06 -38.63
CA SER A 700 -7.23 -14.84 -38.72
C SER A 700 -6.79 -13.69 -37.79
N PHE A 701 -5.70 -13.89 -37.05
CA PHE A 701 -5.04 -12.85 -36.27
C PHE A 701 -4.57 -11.74 -37.21
N ILE A 702 -5.25 -10.59 -37.16
CA ILE A 702 -5.08 -9.48 -38.11
C ILE A 702 -3.61 -9.06 -38.24
N CYS A 703 -2.90 -8.92 -37.11
CA CYS A 703 -1.50 -8.52 -37.12
C CYS A 703 -0.56 -9.60 -37.68
N ALA A 704 -0.88 -10.88 -37.53
CA ALA A 704 -0.09 -11.96 -38.10
C ALA A 704 -0.34 -12.08 -39.62
N ALA A 705 -1.59 -11.93 -40.07
CA ALA A 705 -1.94 -11.84 -41.48
C ALA A 705 -1.27 -10.62 -42.16
N ALA A 706 -1.25 -9.44 -41.51
CA ALA A 706 -0.59 -8.24 -42.03
C ALA A 706 0.95 -8.41 -42.13
N LEU A 707 1.57 -9.15 -41.21
CA LEU A 707 2.98 -9.55 -41.30
C LEU A 707 3.23 -10.53 -42.46
N GLN A 708 2.36 -11.53 -42.64
CA GLN A 708 2.46 -12.48 -43.75
C GLN A 708 2.26 -11.80 -45.12
N ALA A 709 1.36 -10.82 -45.20
CA ALA A 709 1.18 -9.96 -46.37
C ALA A 709 2.38 -9.04 -46.66
N GLY A 710 3.21 -8.74 -45.65
CA GLY A 710 4.37 -7.83 -45.76
C GLY A 710 4.02 -6.35 -45.56
N LEU A 711 2.79 -6.04 -45.14
CA LEU A 711 2.28 -4.68 -44.92
C LEU A 711 2.95 -3.99 -43.71
N ILE A 712 3.31 -4.76 -42.70
CA ILE A 712 3.90 -4.28 -41.45
C ILE A 712 5.18 -5.06 -41.09
N SER A 713 5.98 -4.54 -40.15
CA SER A 713 7.26 -5.17 -39.77
C SER A 713 7.20 -5.85 -38.40
N ASN A 714 7.72 -7.07 -38.28
CA ASN A 714 7.73 -7.77 -36.98
C ASN A 714 8.57 -7.05 -35.90
N SER A 715 9.55 -6.22 -36.29
CA SER A 715 10.42 -5.51 -35.35
C SER A 715 9.87 -4.15 -34.88
N ARG A 716 8.94 -3.56 -35.64
CA ARG A 716 8.41 -2.20 -35.41
C ARG A 716 6.88 -2.08 -35.49
N GLY A 717 6.15 -3.18 -35.69
CA GLY A 717 4.72 -3.14 -35.94
C GLY A 717 4.40 -2.38 -37.23
N GLY A 718 3.25 -1.72 -37.25
CA GLY A 718 2.82 -0.84 -38.34
C GLY A 718 1.33 -0.54 -38.29
N CYS A 719 0.83 0.20 -39.28
CA CYS A 719 -0.59 0.40 -39.50
C CYS A 719 -0.98 -0.19 -40.86
N GLY A 720 -2.27 -0.44 -41.04
CA GLY A 720 -2.85 -0.86 -42.31
C GLY A 720 -4.33 -0.52 -42.35
N THR A 721 -4.93 -0.73 -43.52
CA THR A 721 -6.37 -0.59 -43.73
C THR A 721 -6.94 -1.95 -44.12
N ILE A 722 -8.05 -2.35 -43.49
CA ILE A 722 -8.77 -3.59 -43.78
C ILE A 722 -10.06 -3.25 -44.50
N ASN A 723 -10.37 -3.99 -45.55
CA ASN A 723 -11.64 -3.97 -46.25
C ASN A 723 -12.35 -5.32 -46.04
N LEU A 724 -13.57 -5.30 -45.50
CA LEU A 724 -14.39 -6.51 -45.38
C LEU A 724 -15.08 -6.83 -46.71
N ILE A 725 -14.87 -8.04 -47.21
CA ILE A 725 -15.33 -8.50 -48.54
C ILE A 725 -16.61 -9.33 -48.43
N GLY A 726 -16.98 -9.78 -47.23
CA GLY A 726 -18.14 -10.64 -47.01
C GLY A 726 -17.84 -12.10 -47.29
N ASN A 727 -18.81 -12.77 -47.92
CA ASN A 727 -18.76 -14.22 -48.15
C ASN A 727 -17.66 -14.61 -49.14
N PHE A 728 -16.79 -15.54 -48.75
CA PHE A 728 -15.73 -16.08 -49.59
C PHE A 728 -15.66 -17.60 -49.46
N THR A 729 -15.11 -18.28 -50.46
CA THR A 729 -15.03 -19.75 -50.53
C THR A 729 -13.63 -20.15 -50.97
N ASN A 730 -13.11 -21.25 -50.42
CA ASN A 730 -11.81 -21.82 -50.78
C ASN A 730 -10.63 -20.87 -50.50
N PHE A 731 -10.33 -20.69 -49.21
CA PHE A 731 -9.17 -19.93 -48.73
C PHE A 731 -7.89 -20.75 -48.93
N LEU A 732 -6.99 -20.31 -49.81
CA LEU A 732 -5.76 -21.03 -50.12
C LEU A 732 -4.66 -20.75 -49.07
N PRO A 733 -3.90 -21.75 -48.59
CA PRO A 733 -2.78 -21.56 -47.67
C PRO A 733 -1.59 -20.87 -48.36
N ARG A 734 -0.80 -20.13 -47.58
CA ARG A 734 0.43 -19.44 -48.02
C ARG A 734 1.53 -19.57 -46.98
N THR A 735 2.78 -19.54 -47.42
CA THR A 735 3.93 -19.28 -46.54
C THR A 735 4.71 -18.07 -47.06
N ALA A 736 4.84 -17.03 -46.25
CA ALA A 736 5.57 -15.80 -46.57
C ALA A 736 5.99 -15.09 -45.28
N ASN A 737 7.11 -14.35 -45.29
CA ASN A 737 7.61 -13.58 -44.14
C ASN A 737 7.68 -14.40 -42.83
N ASP A 738 8.21 -15.63 -42.93
CA ASP A 738 8.33 -16.62 -41.85
C ASP A 738 7.01 -17.04 -41.17
N LEU A 739 5.86 -16.78 -41.81
CA LEU A 739 4.53 -17.16 -41.35
C LEU A 739 3.82 -18.05 -42.37
N THR A 740 3.21 -19.13 -41.87
CA THR A 740 2.41 -20.10 -42.64
C THR A 740 0.95 -20.02 -42.21
N SER A 741 0.04 -19.91 -43.18
CA SER A 741 -1.41 -20.01 -43.00
C SER A 741 -1.92 -21.38 -43.42
N ILE A 742 -3.07 -21.78 -42.88
CA ILE A 742 -3.79 -22.99 -43.31
C ILE A 742 -4.81 -22.67 -44.41
N GLY A 743 -5.30 -23.72 -45.07
CA GLY A 743 -6.41 -23.62 -46.01
C GLY A 743 -7.78 -23.64 -45.31
N PHE A 744 -8.83 -23.31 -46.05
CA PHE A 744 -10.21 -23.62 -45.68
C PHE A 744 -11.05 -23.76 -46.95
N ASP A 745 -11.30 -25.00 -47.35
CA ASP A 745 -11.84 -25.36 -48.67
C ASP A 745 -13.37 -25.19 -48.78
N SER A 746 -14.02 -24.66 -47.73
CA SER A 746 -15.46 -24.40 -47.66
C SER A 746 -15.79 -22.90 -47.73
N VAL A 747 -17.06 -22.56 -47.54
CA VAL A 747 -17.64 -21.21 -47.58
C VAL A 747 -17.64 -20.56 -46.19
N PHE A 748 -17.28 -19.28 -46.10
CA PHE A 748 -17.24 -18.55 -44.82
C PHE A 748 -17.75 -17.11 -44.97
N PRO A 749 -18.64 -16.63 -44.09
CA PRO A 749 -19.40 -15.39 -44.30
C PRO A 749 -18.59 -14.09 -44.11
N LEU A 750 -17.43 -14.15 -43.44
CA LEU A 750 -16.60 -12.98 -43.16
C LEU A 750 -15.16 -13.20 -43.64
N SER A 751 -14.80 -12.50 -44.71
CA SER A 751 -13.44 -12.43 -45.24
C SER A 751 -12.96 -10.99 -45.33
N PHE A 752 -11.64 -10.79 -45.32
CA PHE A 752 -11.05 -9.46 -45.37
C PHE A 752 -9.76 -9.42 -46.21
N ARG A 753 -9.47 -8.23 -46.72
CA ARG A 753 -8.25 -7.92 -47.49
C ARG A 753 -7.60 -6.65 -46.93
N PHE A 754 -6.30 -6.52 -47.18
CA PHE A 754 -5.54 -5.33 -46.81
C PHE A 754 -5.46 -4.31 -47.94
N SER A 755 -5.34 -3.03 -47.58
CA SER A 755 -4.92 -1.94 -48.46
C SER A 755 -3.70 -1.23 -47.86
N GLU A 756 -2.80 -0.75 -48.73
CA GLU A 756 -1.54 -0.12 -48.34
C GLU A 756 -1.71 1.29 -47.77
N ASP A 757 -2.81 1.98 -48.12
CA ASP A 757 -3.09 3.36 -47.70
C ASP A 757 -3.67 3.43 -46.28
N ALA A 758 -2.79 3.36 -45.27
CA ALA A 758 -3.14 3.68 -43.89
C ALA A 758 -3.09 5.22 -43.65
N PRO A 759 -4.16 5.87 -43.14
CA PRO A 759 -4.21 7.33 -42.95
C PRO A 759 -3.40 7.85 -41.75
N PHE A 760 -2.62 6.98 -41.09
CA PHE A 760 -1.98 7.28 -39.81
C PHE A 760 -0.49 7.57 -39.93
N SER A 761 -0.03 8.57 -39.17
CA SER A 761 1.38 8.80 -38.91
C SER A 761 1.79 8.18 -37.56
N HIS A 762 3.10 8.01 -37.32
CA HIS A 762 3.65 7.47 -36.06
C HIS A 762 3.25 6.02 -35.72
N CYS A 763 3.06 5.17 -36.73
CA CYS A 763 2.71 3.75 -36.55
C CYS A 763 3.82 2.86 -35.94
N ALA A 764 5.08 3.28 -36.00
CA ALA A 764 6.22 2.50 -35.54
C ALA A 764 6.25 2.34 -34.00
N ASP A 765 6.54 1.12 -33.55
CA ASP A 765 6.76 0.77 -32.15
C ASP A 765 8.15 1.24 -31.69
N MET A 766 8.17 2.15 -30.72
CA MET A 766 9.35 2.85 -30.18
C MET A 766 9.89 2.23 -28.89
N ARG A 767 9.44 1.02 -28.50
CA ARG A 767 9.83 0.39 -27.22
C ARG A 767 11.35 0.20 -27.07
N ASN A 768 12.05 -0.06 -28.18
CA ASN A 768 13.50 -0.31 -28.19
C ASN A 768 14.28 0.99 -27.97
N GLU A 769 13.86 2.08 -28.60
CA GLU A 769 14.42 3.41 -28.45
C GLU A 769 14.21 3.93 -27.02
N ALA A 770 13.02 3.72 -26.44
CA ALA A 770 12.74 4.01 -25.03
C ALA A 770 13.55 3.14 -24.06
N LEU A 771 13.78 1.86 -24.40
CA LEU A 771 14.66 0.96 -23.62
C LEU A 771 16.10 1.46 -23.62
N VAL A 772 16.67 1.82 -24.77
CA VAL A 772 18.04 2.35 -24.88
C VAL A 772 18.22 3.59 -24.01
N LEU A 773 17.26 4.54 -24.04
CA LEU A 773 17.27 5.70 -23.15
C LEU A 773 17.31 5.28 -21.67
N ASN A 774 16.45 4.36 -21.24
CA ASN A 774 16.36 3.95 -19.85
C ASN A 774 17.58 3.13 -19.37
N VAL A 775 18.18 2.31 -20.24
CA VAL A 775 19.45 1.62 -19.97
C VAL A 775 20.58 2.63 -19.78
N ILE A 776 20.68 3.65 -20.65
CA ILE A 776 21.68 4.72 -20.52
C ILE A 776 21.49 5.51 -19.22
N VAL A 777 20.25 5.92 -18.90
CA VAL A 777 19.95 6.68 -17.68
C VAL A 777 20.26 5.85 -16.42
N THR A 778 19.86 4.58 -16.36
CA THR A 778 20.18 3.71 -15.22
C THR A 778 21.68 3.44 -15.08
N ALA A 779 22.41 3.29 -16.19
CA ALA A 779 23.86 3.18 -16.21
C ALA A 779 24.55 4.47 -15.70
N MET A 780 24.07 5.65 -16.10
CA MET A 780 24.55 6.95 -15.60
C MET A 780 24.29 7.14 -14.09
N LEU A 781 23.15 6.66 -13.58
CA LEU A 781 22.85 6.73 -12.15
C LEU A 781 23.86 5.94 -11.30
N PHE A 782 24.29 4.76 -11.74
CA PHE A 782 25.32 3.98 -11.07
C PHE A 782 26.74 4.54 -11.27
N MET A 783 27.15 4.82 -12.51
CA MET A 783 28.58 5.11 -12.80
C MET A 783 28.95 6.60 -12.66
N VAL A 784 28.01 7.50 -12.98
CA VAL A 784 28.28 8.94 -13.12
C VAL A 784 27.71 9.73 -11.94
N LEU A 785 26.38 9.75 -11.78
CA LEU A 785 25.71 10.62 -10.82
C LEU A 785 25.83 10.12 -9.37
N ARG A 786 25.87 8.80 -9.17
CA ARG A 786 26.08 8.14 -7.87
C ARG A 786 25.27 8.78 -6.72
N PRO A 787 23.93 8.89 -6.84
CA PRO A 787 23.11 9.48 -5.80
C PRO A 787 23.11 8.58 -4.55
N LYS A 788 22.57 9.10 -3.43
CA LYS A 788 22.42 8.30 -2.20
C LYS A 788 21.71 6.96 -2.53
N PRO A 789 22.14 5.80 -1.98
CA PRO A 789 21.62 4.49 -2.40
C PRO A 789 20.09 4.32 -2.33
N ILE A 790 19.42 5.00 -1.41
CA ILE A 790 17.94 5.02 -1.33
C ILE A 790 17.31 5.76 -2.52
N VAL A 791 17.94 6.83 -3.01
CA VAL A 791 17.49 7.57 -4.20
C VAL A 791 17.75 6.74 -5.46
N LEU A 792 18.91 6.08 -5.54
CA LEU A 792 19.21 5.13 -6.63
C LEU A 792 18.16 4.02 -6.72
N PHE A 793 17.78 3.42 -5.59
CA PHE A 793 16.72 2.42 -5.51
C PHE A 793 15.38 2.95 -6.06
N TRP A 794 14.95 4.13 -5.63
CA TRP A 794 13.71 4.73 -6.13
C TRP A 794 13.78 5.10 -7.61
N CYS A 795 14.92 5.57 -8.11
CA CYS A 795 15.11 5.79 -9.55
C CYS A 795 14.93 4.49 -10.35
N LEU A 796 15.45 3.36 -9.88
CA LEU A 796 15.20 2.05 -10.50
C LEU A 796 13.70 1.72 -10.47
N VAL A 797 13.05 1.76 -9.30
CA VAL A 797 11.61 1.49 -9.15
C VAL A 797 10.76 2.30 -10.12
N CYS A 798 10.99 3.61 -10.21
CA CYS A 798 10.26 4.49 -11.13
C CYS A 798 10.55 4.15 -12.60
N ILE A 799 11.83 4.01 -12.99
CA ILE A 799 12.20 3.76 -14.38
C ILE A 799 11.67 2.40 -14.85
N GLY A 800 11.77 1.35 -14.03
CA GLY A 800 11.27 0.02 -14.36
C GLY A 800 9.75 -0.02 -14.50
N PHE A 801 9.02 0.47 -13.50
CA PHE A 801 7.55 0.48 -13.53
C PHE A 801 7.03 1.23 -14.76
N TRP A 802 7.48 2.47 -14.97
CA TRP A 802 7.00 3.27 -16.10
C TRP A 802 7.50 2.77 -17.46
N HIS A 803 8.63 2.06 -17.55
CA HIS A 803 9.04 1.42 -18.80
C HIS A 803 8.09 0.27 -19.19
N VAL A 804 7.67 -0.56 -18.22
CA VAL A 804 6.74 -1.66 -18.48
C VAL A 804 5.37 -1.12 -18.87
N THR A 805 4.82 -0.24 -18.03
CA THR A 805 3.50 0.37 -18.19
C THR A 805 3.33 1.15 -19.51
N LEU A 806 4.37 1.80 -20.02
CA LEU A 806 4.26 2.68 -21.20
C LEU A 806 4.80 2.08 -22.50
N PHE A 807 5.65 1.04 -22.44
CA PHE A 807 6.35 0.53 -23.63
C PHE A 807 6.44 -0.98 -23.73
N SER A 808 7.02 -1.67 -22.73
CA SER A 808 7.40 -3.08 -22.94
C SER A 808 6.23 -4.04 -22.84
N GLN A 809 5.26 -3.77 -21.95
CA GLN A 809 4.09 -4.61 -21.73
C GLN A 809 2.95 -3.81 -21.06
N PRO A 810 2.35 -2.83 -21.76
CA PRO A 810 1.24 -2.04 -21.24
C PRO A 810 -0.02 -2.90 -21.08
N ARG A 811 -0.83 -2.63 -20.04
CA ARG A 811 -2.10 -3.36 -19.79
C ARG A 811 -3.20 -3.05 -20.81
N SER A 812 -3.13 -1.87 -21.43
CA SER A 812 -3.99 -1.44 -22.53
C SER A 812 -3.17 -0.66 -23.54
N THR A 813 -3.65 -0.56 -24.78
CA THR A 813 -3.05 0.29 -25.83
C THR A 813 -4.13 1.23 -26.38
N PRO A 814 -4.06 2.55 -26.14
CA PRO A 814 -3.05 3.25 -25.34
C PRO A 814 -3.07 2.87 -23.83
N PRO A 815 -1.97 3.07 -23.09
CA PRO A 815 -1.90 2.78 -21.66
C PRO A 815 -2.88 3.64 -20.85
N ASP A 816 -3.74 3.02 -20.04
CA ASP A 816 -4.56 3.72 -19.05
C ASP A 816 -3.67 4.25 -17.93
N LEU A 817 -3.48 5.57 -17.93
CA LEU A 817 -2.67 6.26 -16.93
C LEU A 817 -3.33 6.30 -15.55
N ALA A 818 -4.67 6.28 -15.45
CA ALA A 818 -5.37 6.30 -14.17
C ALA A 818 -5.16 4.96 -13.43
N ASP A 819 -5.39 3.85 -14.14
CA ASP A 819 -5.10 2.50 -13.65
C ASP A 819 -3.61 2.28 -13.35
N ALA A 820 -2.72 2.82 -14.19
CA ALA A 820 -1.27 2.82 -13.93
C ALA A 820 -0.90 3.55 -12.62
N PHE A 821 -1.40 4.77 -12.39
CA PHE A 821 -1.14 5.51 -11.16
C PHE A 821 -1.77 4.84 -9.93
N GLY A 822 -2.96 4.25 -10.08
CA GLY A 822 -3.63 3.46 -9.04
C GLY A 822 -2.79 2.25 -8.61
N THR A 823 -2.15 1.57 -9.56
CA THR A 823 -1.27 0.43 -9.30
C THR A 823 0.13 0.84 -8.80
N PHE A 824 0.63 2.00 -9.22
CA PHE A 824 1.95 2.49 -8.82
C PHE A 824 2.08 2.73 -7.31
N LEU A 825 1.03 3.26 -6.65
CA LEU A 825 1.05 3.54 -5.21
C LEU A 825 1.30 2.29 -4.33
N PRO A 826 0.55 1.17 -4.46
CA PRO A 826 0.88 -0.06 -3.75
C PRO A 826 2.22 -0.67 -4.17
N THR A 827 2.65 -0.54 -5.43
CA THR A 827 4.01 -0.90 -5.85
C THR A 827 5.08 -0.15 -5.06
N LEU A 828 4.92 1.18 -4.85
CA LEU A 828 5.83 1.97 -4.03
C LEU A 828 5.85 1.48 -2.57
N PHE A 829 4.69 1.18 -1.97
CA PHE A 829 4.61 0.66 -0.61
C PHE A 829 5.38 -0.67 -0.43
N ILE A 830 5.22 -1.60 -1.38
CA ILE A 830 5.93 -2.89 -1.36
C ILE A 830 7.44 -2.69 -1.60
N CYS A 831 7.83 -1.82 -2.53
CA CYS A 831 9.23 -1.44 -2.74
C CYS A 831 9.87 -0.80 -1.48
N TYR A 832 9.11 -0.06 -0.68
CA TYR A 832 9.60 0.42 0.61
C TYR A 832 9.88 -0.74 1.59
N ALA A 833 9.05 -1.78 1.61
CA ALA A 833 9.32 -2.99 2.38
C ALA A 833 10.59 -3.70 1.88
N PHE A 834 10.80 -3.82 0.56
CA PHE A 834 12.05 -4.36 -0.01
C PHE A 834 13.29 -3.56 0.41
N TRP A 835 13.19 -2.22 0.43
CA TRP A 835 14.26 -1.36 0.93
C TRP A 835 14.59 -1.67 2.40
N ARG A 836 13.57 -1.76 3.26
CA ARG A 836 13.72 -2.01 4.70
C ARG A 836 14.26 -3.41 5.02
N LEU A 837 13.86 -4.42 4.26
CA LEU A 837 14.16 -5.83 4.50
C LEU A 837 15.44 -6.33 3.83
N ALA A 838 15.82 -5.80 2.66
CA ALA A 838 16.93 -6.36 1.86
C ALA A 838 17.88 -5.32 1.26
N PHE A 839 17.37 -4.33 0.50
CA PHE A 839 18.26 -3.48 -0.32
C PHE A 839 19.17 -2.58 0.53
N ARG A 840 18.71 -2.10 1.68
CA ARG A 840 19.52 -1.24 2.57
C ARG A 840 20.81 -1.89 3.09
N PHE A 841 20.93 -3.21 3.02
CA PHE A 841 22.10 -3.97 3.48
C PHE A 841 23.11 -4.27 2.37
N VAL A 842 22.69 -4.22 1.10
CA VAL A 842 23.50 -4.68 -0.05
C VAL A 842 23.77 -3.54 -1.02
N LEU A 843 22.73 -2.85 -1.51
CA LEU A 843 22.86 -1.80 -2.52
C LEU A 843 23.85 -0.68 -2.13
N PRO A 844 23.93 -0.20 -0.87
CA PRO A 844 24.91 0.82 -0.50
C PRO A 844 26.37 0.44 -0.78
N ILE A 845 26.74 -0.83 -0.61
CA ILE A 845 28.12 -1.30 -0.84
C ILE A 845 28.44 -1.21 -2.33
N PHE A 846 27.56 -1.75 -3.18
CA PHE A 846 27.76 -1.76 -4.63
C PHE A 846 27.67 -0.36 -5.23
N ALA A 847 26.70 0.46 -4.81
CA ALA A 847 26.51 1.81 -5.33
C ALA A 847 27.63 2.80 -4.93
N THR A 848 28.26 2.63 -3.76
CA THR A 848 29.24 3.61 -3.24
C THR A 848 30.70 3.16 -3.34
N LYS A 849 30.99 1.85 -3.24
CA LYS A 849 32.37 1.31 -3.21
C LYS A 849 32.81 0.71 -4.54
N MET A 850 31.88 0.24 -5.37
CA MET A 850 32.16 -0.40 -6.67
C MET A 850 31.08 -0.05 -7.71
N PRO A 851 30.88 1.23 -8.06
CA PRO A 851 29.79 1.67 -8.93
C PRO A 851 29.76 1.01 -10.32
N LEU A 852 30.91 0.63 -10.90
CA LEU A 852 30.96 -0.05 -12.20
C LEU A 852 30.49 -1.51 -12.08
N GLU A 853 31.03 -2.25 -11.12
CA GLU A 853 30.54 -3.61 -10.83
C GLU A 853 29.08 -3.60 -10.35
N GLY A 854 28.68 -2.60 -9.57
CA GLY A 854 27.31 -2.40 -9.13
C GLY A 854 26.35 -2.21 -10.29
N ALA A 855 26.73 -1.44 -11.31
CA ALA A 855 25.96 -1.30 -12.54
C ALA A 855 25.76 -2.66 -13.22
N ILE A 856 26.82 -3.46 -13.36
CA ILE A 856 26.75 -4.79 -14.00
C ILE A 856 25.89 -5.75 -13.18
N TRP A 857 26.15 -5.87 -11.87
CA TRP A 857 25.49 -6.85 -11.00
C TRP A 857 24.03 -6.54 -10.71
N TYR A 858 23.61 -5.27 -10.71
CA TYR A 858 22.18 -4.91 -10.61
C TYR A 858 21.51 -4.79 -11.97
N LEU A 859 22.02 -3.97 -12.89
CA LEU A 859 21.27 -3.58 -14.10
C LEU A 859 21.12 -4.70 -15.12
N GLY A 860 22.11 -5.59 -15.25
CA GLY A 860 22.02 -6.75 -16.14
C GLY A 860 20.81 -7.64 -15.83
N PRO A 861 20.76 -8.29 -14.64
CA PRO A 861 19.62 -9.14 -14.28
C PRO A 861 18.32 -8.36 -14.09
N TYR A 862 18.38 -7.08 -13.71
CA TYR A 862 17.22 -6.20 -13.61
C TYR A 862 16.55 -5.95 -14.96
N TRP A 863 17.30 -5.54 -15.98
CA TRP A 863 16.72 -5.26 -17.30
C TRP A 863 16.21 -6.53 -17.99
N VAL A 864 16.84 -7.68 -17.75
CA VAL A 864 16.33 -8.99 -18.19
C VAL A 864 14.91 -9.23 -17.67
N THR A 865 14.65 -9.04 -16.38
CA THR A 865 13.35 -9.35 -15.77
C THR A 865 12.33 -8.22 -15.79
N VAL A 866 12.74 -6.96 -15.95
CA VAL A 866 11.82 -5.88 -16.38
C VAL A 866 11.20 -6.24 -17.73
N LEU A 867 12.00 -6.86 -18.61
CA LEU A 867 11.59 -7.35 -19.94
C LEU A 867 11.26 -8.86 -19.94
N THR A 868 10.61 -9.35 -18.88
CA THR A 868 10.12 -10.75 -18.73
C THR A 868 9.48 -11.27 -20.03
N ASN A 869 8.62 -10.47 -20.66
CA ASN A 869 7.94 -10.79 -21.93
C ASN A 869 8.84 -10.95 -23.16
N LEU A 870 10.09 -10.48 -23.11
CA LEU A 870 11.06 -10.60 -24.20
C LEU A 870 12.16 -11.63 -23.91
N THR A 871 12.30 -12.06 -22.66
CA THR A 871 13.43 -12.86 -22.16
C THR A 871 12.99 -14.20 -21.56
N THR A 872 12.21 -14.19 -20.47
CA THR A 872 11.81 -15.39 -19.73
C THR A 872 10.59 -16.07 -20.33
N ASP A 873 9.67 -15.31 -20.94
CA ASP A 873 8.47 -15.85 -21.57
C ASP A 873 8.77 -16.60 -22.89
N LYS A 874 10.04 -16.59 -23.33
CA LYS A 874 10.55 -17.41 -24.44
C LYS A 874 11.08 -18.78 -24.00
N ILE A 875 11.09 -19.05 -22.71
CA ILE A 875 11.38 -20.39 -22.18
C ILE A 875 10.14 -21.25 -22.42
N PRO A 876 10.23 -22.45 -23.02
CA PRO A 876 9.09 -23.28 -23.39
C PRO A 876 8.45 -23.97 -22.16
N ILE A 877 7.91 -23.18 -21.23
CA ILE A 877 7.17 -23.62 -20.05
C ILE A 877 6.08 -22.57 -19.73
N ASP A 878 4.94 -22.63 -20.42
CA ASP A 878 3.80 -21.75 -20.11
C ASP A 878 3.04 -22.16 -18.84
N ARG A 879 2.98 -23.47 -18.57
CA ARG A 879 2.23 -24.07 -17.46
C ARG A 879 2.99 -25.26 -16.90
N LEU A 880 2.98 -25.43 -15.58
CA LEU A 880 3.62 -26.55 -14.88
C LEU A 880 2.73 -27.82 -14.84
N THR A 881 1.98 -28.10 -15.91
CA THR A 881 1.21 -29.36 -16.03
C THR A 881 1.99 -30.40 -16.83
N ALA A 882 1.75 -31.68 -16.53
CA ALA A 882 2.41 -32.79 -17.23
C ALA A 882 1.99 -32.92 -18.71
N ALA A 883 0.88 -32.32 -19.12
CA ALA A 883 0.44 -32.26 -20.51
C ALA A 883 1.23 -31.19 -21.27
N ASP A 884 1.23 -29.96 -20.75
CA ASP A 884 1.86 -28.80 -21.40
C ASP A 884 3.38 -28.99 -21.56
N ILE A 885 4.06 -29.52 -20.52
CA ILE A 885 5.51 -29.81 -20.56
C ILE A 885 5.87 -30.88 -21.61
N LYS A 886 4.95 -31.78 -21.96
CA LYS A 886 5.14 -32.79 -23.01
C LYS A 886 4.78 -32.27 -24.40
N ALA A 887 3.79 -31.38 -24.49
CA ALA A 887 3.34 -30.78 -25.74
C ALA A 887 4.34 -29.75 -26.27
N GLN A 888 5.01 -29.00 -25.40
CA GLN A 888 5.97 -27.97 -25.80
C GLN A 888 7.36 -28.54 -26.12
N PRO A 889 7.92 -28.28 -27.33
CA PRO A 889 9.24 -28.78 -27.71
C PRO A 889 10.34 -28.19 -26.83
N GLY A 890 11.04 -29.06 -26.10
CA GLY A 890 12.13 -28.68 -25.20
C GLY A 890 11.73 -28.30 -23.77
N GLY A 891 10.43 -28.28 -23.43
CA GLY A 891 9.95 -27.83 -22.11
C GLY A 891 10.49 -28.65 -20.94
N LEU A 892 10.59 -29.98 -21.08
CA LEU A 892 11.21 -30.85 -20.08
C LEU A 892 12.69 -30.49 -19.81
N ILE A 893 13.45 -30.16 -20.85
CA ILE A 893 14.88 -29.80 -20.73
C ILE A 893 15.01 -28.47 -20.00
N ALA A 894 14.20 -27.47 -20.39
CA ALA A 894 14.15 -26.17 -19.73
C ALA A 894 13.81 -26.29 -18.23
N LEU A 895 12.83 -27.13 -17.88
CA LEU A 895 12.42 -27.35 -16.50
C LEU A 895 13.53 -27.95 -15.64
N ILE A 896 14.24 -28.96 -16.16
CA ILE A 896 15.38 -29.59 -15.48
C ILE A 896 16.49 -28.55 -15.22
N ILE A 897 16.83 -27.74 -16.22
CA ILE A 897 17.85 -26.67 -16.08
C ILE A 897 17.44 -25.67 -15.00
N ILE A 898 16.19 -25.20 -15.01
CA ILE A 898 15.67 -24.25 -14.02
C ILE A 898 15.74 -24.83 -12.61
N ILE A 899 15.31 -26.08 -12.41
CA ILE A 899 15.36 -26.76 -11.09
C ILE A 899 16.81 -26.86 -10.60
N VAL A 900 17.76 -27.27 -11.46
CA VAL A 900 19.18 -27.37 -11.08
C VAL A 900 19.75 -26.00 -10.68
N VAL A 901 19.46 -24.94 -11.45
CA VAL A 901 19.90 -23.57 -11.15
C VAL A 901 19.29 -23.07 -9.83
N LEU A 902 17.99 -23.27 -9.61
CA LEU A 902 17.30 -22.88 -8.38
C LEU A 902 17.87 -23.61 -7.14
N VAL A 903 18.14 -24.92 -7.24
CA VAL A 903 18.75 -25.69 -6.15
C VAL A 903 20.14 -25.13 -5.80
N VAL A 904 20.97 -24.81 -6.80
CA VAL A 904 22.30 -24.20 -6.57
C VAL A 904 22.18 -22.84 -5.89
N ILE A 905 21.23 -21.99 -6.32
CA ILE A 905 20.96 -20.68 -5.72
C ILE A 905 20.53 -20.82 -4.25
N VAL A 906 19.55 -21.69 -3.98
CA VAL A 906 18.99 -21.92 -2.63
C VAL A 906 20.06 -22.49 -1.70
N VAL A 907 20.80 -23.53 -2.12
CA VAL A 907 21.88 -24.13 -1.31
C VAL A 907 22.97 -23.11 -1.01
N ASN A 908 23.35 -22.27 -1.97
CA ASN A 908 24.33 -21.22 -1.72
C ASN A 908 23.79 -20.15 -0.76
N GLN A 909 22.54 -19.68 -0.90
CA GLN A 909 21.97 -18.71 0.04
C GLN A 909 21.81 -19.30 1.44
N MET A 910 21.32 -20.54 1.59
CA MET A 910 21.32 -21.23 2.89
C MET A 910 22.71 -21.27 3.52
N ARG A 911 23.78 -21.53 2.73
CA ARG A 911 25.17 -21.48 3.20
C ARG A 911 25.60 -20.08 3.65
N VAL A 912 25.16 -19.03 2.96
CA VAL A 912 25.44 -17.62 3.31
C VAL A 912 24.73 -17.23 4.61
N ILE A 913 23.41 -17.47 4.71
CA ILE A 913 22.59 -17.16 5.90
C ILE A 913 23.06 -17.99 7.13
N ARG A 914 23.54 -19.22 6.93
CA ARG A 914 24.13 -20.04 8.01
C ARG A 914 25.42 -19.44 8.58
N LYS A 915 26.24 -18.78 7.74
CA LYS A 915 27.50 -18.16 8.19
C LYS A 915 27.29 -17.00 9.15
N THR A 916 26.13 -16.34 9.12
CA THR A 916 25.82 -15.18 9.97
C THR A 916 25.08 -15.53 11.27
N GLY A 917 24.59 -16.77 11.41
CA GLY A 917 23.79 -17.23 12.57
C GLY A 917 22.28 -17.04 12.43
N TRP A 918 21.83 -16.44 11.31
CA TRP A 918 20.43 -16.09 11.06
C TRP A 918 19.59 -17.20 10.43
N LEU A 919 20.18 -18.33 10.00
CA LEU A 919 19.45 -19.37 9.26
C LEU A 919 18.18 -19.87 9.96
N PRO A 920 18.16 -20.15 11.28
CA PRO A 920 16.93 -20.58 11.96
C PRO A 920 15.80 -19.55 11.92
N HIS A 921 16.12 -18.25 11.92
CA HIS A 921 15.13 -17.17 11.88
C HIS A 921 14.45 -17.10 10.51
N TYR A 922 15.24 -17.02 9.43
CA TYR A 922 14.71 -17.01 8.07
C TYR A 922 13.99 -18.31 7.73
N LEU A 923 14.56 -19.47 8.10
CA LEU A 923 13.93 -20.77 7.85
C LEU A 923 12.57 -20.89 8.56
N GLY A 924 12.43 -20.37 9.78
CA GLY A 924 11.15 -20.34 10.49
C GLY A 924 10.07 -19.56 9.74
N TRP A 925 10.40 -18.37 9.21
CA TRP A 925 9.46 -17.60 8.39
C TRP A 925 9.14 -18.26 7.05
N TYR A 926 10.11 -18.88 6.38
CA TYR A 926 9.87 -19.62 5.13
C TYR A 926 9.02 -20.87 5.35
N VAL A 927 9.20 -21.60 6.46
CA VAL A 927 8.33 -22.72 6.84
C VAL A 927 6.92 -22.25 7.15
N LEU A 928 6.76 -21.16 7.91
CA LEU A 928 5.45 -20.58 8.19
C LEU A 928 4.73 -20.12 6.91
N GLY A 929 5.43 -19.42 6.02
CA GLY A 929 4.89 -19.03 4.72
C GLY A 929 4.50 -20.24 3.86
N GLY A 930 5.33 -21.28 3.81
CA GLY A 930 5.02 -22.52 3.11
C GLY A 930 3.81 -23.26 3.68
N LEU A 931 3.61 -23.26 5.00
CA LEU A 931 2.41 -23.82 5.64
C LEU A 931 1.16 -23.00 5.32
N VAL A 932 1.25 -21.66 5.27
CA VAL A 932 0.14 -20.81 4.82
C VAL A 932 -0.20 -21.12 3.36
N THR A 933 0.79 -21.17 2.46
CA THR A 933 0.57 -21.54 1.05
C THR A 933 -0.04 -22.93 0.90
N LEU A 934 0.36 -23.91 1.73
CA LEU A 934 -0.24 -25.25 1.75
C LEU A 934 -1.71 -25.19 2.16
N VAL A 935 -2.08 -24.43 3.20
CA VAL A 935 -3.49 -24.25 3.59
C VAL A 935 -4.29 -23.59 2.47
N LEU A 936 -3.75 -22.55 1.83
CA LEU A 936 -4.40 -21.89 0.69
C LEU A 936 -4.58 -22.83 -0.51
N ALA A 937 -3.61 -23.72 -0.77
CA ALA A 937 -3.67 -24.72 -1.84
C ALA A 937 -4.63 -25.90 -1.57
N LEU A 938 -5.11 -26.04 -0.32
CA LEU A 938 -6.08 -27.07 0.09
C LEU A 938 -7.51 -26.54 0.19
N LEU A 939 -7.75 -25.27 -0.17
CA LEU A 939 -9.10 -24.70 -0.22
C LEU A 939 -9.89 -25.33 -1.38
N PRO A 940 -11.13 -25.80 -1.16
CA PRO A 940 -11.96 -26.33 -2.23
C PRO A 940 -12.29 -25.26 -3.28
N THR A 941 -12.56 -25.68 -4.52
CA THR A 941 -12.90 -24.88 -5.72
C THR A 941 -11.86 -23.85 -6.19
N LEU A 942 -10.85 -23.54 -5.37
CA LEU A 942 -9.73 -22.65 -5.69
C LEU A 942 -8.47 -23.45 -6.00
N ASN A 943 -7.68 -22.91 -6.94
CA ASN A 943 -6.38 -23.44 -7.34
C ASN A 943 -5.29 -22.39 -7.04
N LEU A 944 -4.13 -22.87 -6.60
CA LEU A 944 -2.98 -22.01 -6.33
C LEU A 944 -2.32 -21.58 -7.65
N ARG A 945 -2.32 -20.26 -7.92
CA ARG A 945 -1.58 -19.65 -9.04
C ARG A 945 -0.54 -18.67 -8.49
N ILE A 946 0.72 -19.08 -8.47
CA ILE A 946 1.80 -18.23 -7.98
C ILE A 946 2.31 -17.33 -9.12
N HIS A 947 1.87 -16.07 -9.13
CA HIS A 947 2.41 -15.03 -10.01
C HIS A 947 3.88 -14.71 -9.69
N HIS A 948 4.66 -14.32 -10.70
CA HIS A 948 6.11 -14.05 -10.56
C HIS A 948 6.42 -12.90 -9.60
N TYR A 949 5.54 -11.91 -9.48
CA TYR A 949 5.68 -10.84 -8.48
C TYR A 949 5.59 -11.37 -7.03
N VAL A 950 4.81 -12.44 -6.79
CA VAL A 950 4.70 -13.09 -5.47
C VAL A 950 6.00 -13.82 -5.13
N LEU A 951 6.59 -14.54 -6.10
CA LEU A 951 7.91 -15.16 -5.93
C LEU A 951 8.96 -14.11 -5.58
N ALA A 952 8.96 -12.96 -6.25
CA ALA A 952 9.86 -11.85 -5.94
C ALA A 952 9.68 -11.32 -4.51
N MET A 953 8.44 -11.07 -4.06
CA MET A 953 8.16 -10.64 -2.69
C MET A 953 8.68 -11.63 -1.62
N VAL A 954 8.50 -12.93 -1.84
CA VAL A 954 8.93 -13.98 -0.92
C VAL A 954 10.45 -14.16 -0.89
N LEU A 955 11.13 -14.03 -2.04
CA LEU A 955 12.57 -14.31 -2.16
C LEU A 955 13.47 -13.11 -1.79
N ILE A 956 13.01 -11.87 -1.97
CA ILE A 956 13.81 -10.65 -1.69
C ILE A 956 14.39 -10.62 -0.26
N PRO A 957 13.65 -10.92 0.83
CA PRO A 957 14.20 -10.95 2.19
C PRO A 957 15.43 -11.88 2.34
N GLY A 958 15.45 -13.03 1.66
CA GLY A 958 16.57 -13.97 1.65
C GLY A 958 17.87 -13.41 1.02
N THR A 959 17.81 -12.25 0.35
CA THR A 959 18.95 -11.58 -0.29
C THR A 959 19.60 -10.50 0.58
N ALA A 960 19.17 -10.30 1.83
CA ALA A 960 19.64 -9.22 2.72
C ALA A 960 21.12 -9.26 3.15
N PHE A 961 21.94 -10.13 2.55
CA PHE A 961 23.33 -10.40 2.92
C PHE A 961 24.30 -9.84 1.88
N PRO A 962 25.37 -9.12 2.27
CA PRO A 962 26.22 -8.38 1.34
C PRO A 962 27.15 -9.29 0.53
N THR A 963 26.61 -9.88 -0.54
CA THR A 963 27.37 -10.73 -1.49
C THR A 963 27.07 -10.32 -2.93
N LYS A 964 28.00 -10.58 -3.86
CA LYS A 964 27.78 -10.29 -5.30
C LYS A 964 26.59 -11.04 -5.88
N LEU A 965 26.36 -12.27 -5.43
CA LEU A 965 25.18 -13.06 -5.82
C LEU A 965 23.89 -12.45 -5.26
N SER A 966 23.90 -11.91 -4.04
CA SER A 966 22.74 -11.18 -3.50
C SER A 966 22.41 -9.92 -4.30
N ALA A 967 23.40 -9.19 -4.81
CA ALA A 967 23.17 -8.06 -5.70
C ALA A 967 22.49 -8.49 -7.02
N ILE A 968 22.97 -9.57 -7.64
CA ILE A 968 22.37 -10.18 -8.83
C ILE A 968 20.91 -10.59 -8.56
N TYR A 969 20.66 -11.29 -7.44
CA TYR A 969 19.31 -11.71 -7.08
C TYR A 969 18.40 -10.51 -6.76
N GLN A 970 18.91 -9.44 -6.13
CA GLN A 970 18.13 -8.22 -5.91
C GLN A 970 17.76 -7.52 -7.21
N GLY A 971 18.70 -7.39 -8.17
CA GLY A 971 18.40 -6.87 -9.50
C GLY A 971 17.31 -7.70 -10.20
N PHE A 972 17.51 -9.01 -10.27
CA PHE A 972 16.59 -9.96 -10.88
C PHE A 972 15.18 -9.90 -10.27
N LEU A 973 15.08 -10.00 -8.94
CA LEU A 973 13.79 -10.06 -8.26
C LEU A 973 13.07 -8.71 -8.27
N LEU A 974 13.80 -7.58 -8.27
CA LEU A 974 13.18 -6.26 -8.43
C LEU A 974 12.57 -6.10 -9.83
N GLY A 975 13.30 -6.45 -10.89
CA GLY A 975 12.75 -6.39 -12.25
C GLY A 975 11.54 -7.32 -12.43
N MET A 976 11.62 -8.54 -11.88
CA MET A 976 10.53 -9.54 -11.89
C MET A 976 9.28 -9.03 -11.15
N PHE A 977 9.47 -8.36 -10.00
CA PHE A 977 8.37 -7.71 -9.27
C PHE A 977 7.76 -6.55 -10.06
N LEU A 978 8.60 -5.63 -10.58
CA LEU A 978 8.13 -4.46 -11.30
C LEU A 978 7.40 -4.83 -12.59
N ASN A 979 7.89 -5.81 -13.34
CA ASN A 979 7.17 -6.34 -14.50
C ASN A 979 5.82 -6.92 -14.09
N GLY A 980 5.78 -7.83 -13.11
CA GLY A 980 4.54 -8.46 -12.68
C GLY A 980 3.49 -7.44 -12.20
N ALA A 981 3.88 -6.49 -11.35
CA ALA A 981 2.98 -5.47 -10.84
C ALA A 981 2.52 -4.46 -11.93
N ALA A 982 3.39 -4.06 -12.85
CA ALA A 982 3.03 -3.08 -13.89
C ALA A 982 2.21 -3.69 -15.04
N ALA A 983 2.57 -4.89 -15.50
CA ALA A 983 1.95 -5.56 -16.64
C ALA A 983 0.67 -6.34 -16.27
N TRP A 984 0.50 -6.75 -15.00
CA TRP A 984 -0.62 -7.60 -14.58
C TRP A 984 -1.31 -7.14 -13.29
N GLY A 985 -0.83 -6.09 -12.63
CA GLY A 985 -1.38 -5.64 -11.34
C GLY A 985 -1.06 -6.61 -10.20
N PHE A 986 -1.95 -6.67 -9.21
CA PHE A 986 -1.80 -7.49 -7.99
C PHE A 986 -2.78 -8.68 -7.99
N ASP A 987 -2.74 -9.47 -9.05
CA ASP A 987 -3.61 -10.62 -9.27
C ASP A 987 -3.55 -11.69 -8.16
N SER A 988 -4.73 -12.13 -7.71
CA SER A 988 -4.90 -13.10 -6.62
C SER A 988 -4.04 -14.37 -6.79
N ILE A 989 -3.41 -14.81 -5.70
CA ILE A 989 -2.68 -16.09 -5.62
C ILE A 989 -3.63 -17.32 -5.69
N LEU A 990 -4.93 -17.09 -5.53
CA LEU A 990 -5.99 -18.09 -5.65
C LEU A 990 -6.95 -17.72 -6.78
N GLN A 991 -7.18 -18.66 -7.70
CA GLN A 991 -8.10 -18.51 -8.82
C GLN A 991 -8.95 -19.78 -8.98
N THR A 992 -10.17 -19.65 -9.50
CA THR A 992 -11.03 -20.83 -9.75
C THR A 992 -10.49 -21.65 -10.92
N ALA A 993 -10.91 -22.92 -11.01
CA ALA A 993 -10.57 -23.76 -12.17
C ALA A 993 -11.01 -23.11 -13.50
N ALA A 994 -12.17 -22.44 -13.53
CA ALA A 994 -12.66 -21.70 -14.70
C ALA A 994 -11.74 -20.53 -15.08
N GLN A 995 -11.26 -19.75 -14.10
CA GLN A 995 -10.31 -18.64 -14.34
C GLN A 995 -8.96 -19.12 -14.89
N LEU A 996 -8.53 -20.35 -14.55
CA LEU A 996 -7.30 -20.95 -15.07
C LEU A 996 -7.46 -21.58 -16.45
N ARG A 997 -8.65 -22.11 -16.78
CA ARG A 997 -8.93 -22.83 -18.03
C ARG A 997 -8.66 -21.95 -19.26
N ARG A 998 -9.05 -20.67 -19.21
CA ARG A 998 -9.08 -19.75 -20.36
C ARG A 998 -9.92 -20.36 -21.50
N ASP A 999 -9.39 -20.36 -22.71
CA ASP A 999 -9.90 -20.94 -23.96
C ASP A 999 -9.62 -22.45 -24.11
N ALA A 1000 -9.15 -23.14 -23.07
CA ALA A 1000 -9.01 -24.60 -23.10
C ALA A 1000 -10.37 -25.30 -23.03
N PRO A 1001 -10.52 -26.52 -23.61
CA PRO A 1001 -11.75 -27.31 -23.49
C PRO A 1001 -12.24 -27.46 -22.04
N LEU A 1002 -13.56 -27.47 -21.89
CA LEU A 1002 -14.26 -27.59 -20.62
C LEU A 1002 -14.02 -28.98 -19.98
N GLY A 1003 -13.85 -30.00 -20.81
CA GLY A 1003 -13.94 -31.41 -20.44
C GLY A 1003 -15.39 -31.83 -20.23
N SER A 1004 -16.34 -31.27 -20.99
CA SER A 1004 -17.74 -31.63 -20.91
C SER A 1004 -18.04 -32.91 -21.70
N ASP A 1005 -19.21 -33.47 -21.45
CA ASP A 1005 -19.77 -34.54 -22.28
C ASP A 1005 -19.92 -34.06 -23.73
N LEU A 1006 -19.72 -34.98 -24.67
CA LEU A 1006 -19.72 -34.71 -26.10
C LEU A 1006 -20.90 -35.44 -26.77
N PRO A 1007 -21.71 -34.75 -27.60
CA PRO A 1007 -22.76 -35.39 -28.38
C PRO A 1007 -22.16 -36.32 -29.45
N SER A 1008 -22.99 -37.25 -29.95
CA SER A 1008 -22.61 -38.18 -31.02
C SER A 1008 -23.56 -38.07 -32.22
N PHE A 1009 -22.99 -38.01 -33.42
CA PHE A 1009 -23.77 -38.10 -34.66
C PHE A 1009 -24.30 -39.54 -34.83
N ALA A 1010 -25.58 -39.66 -35.17
CA ALA A 1010 -26.22 -40.91 -35.59
C ALA A 1010 -26.03 -41.14 -37.10
N THR A 1011 -25.90 -40.06 -37.85
CA THR A 1011 -25.33 -40.07 -39.20
C THR A 1011 -23.83 -40.35 -39.12
N ASN A 1012 -23.39 -41.41 -39.78
CA ASN A 1012 -22.00 -41.83 -39.84
C ASN A 1012 -21.64 -42.37 -41.24
N SER A 1013 -20.38 -42.72 -41.45
CA SER A 1013 -19.83 -43.23 -42.72
C SER A 1013 -20.56 -44.45 -43.30
N SER A 1014 -21.31 -45.21 -42.49
CA SER A 1014 -22.14 -46.35 -42.92
C SER A 1014 -23.63 -46.03 -43.11
N THR A 1015 -24.14 -44.95 -42.49
CA THR A 1015 -25.56 -44.56 -42.54
C THR A 1015 -25.84 -43.37 -43.46
N TYR A 1016 -24.82 -42.60 -43.85
CA TYR A 1016 -24.94 -41.51 -44.81
C TYR A 1016 -25.19 -42.04 -46.23
N ASN A 1017 -26.38 -41.76 -46.79
CA ASN A 1017 -26.74 -42.19 -48.14
C ASN A 1017 -26.33 -41.13 -49.19
N ALA A 1018 -25.20 -41.36 -49.87
CA ALA A 1018 -24.68 -40.47 -50.92
C ALA A 1018 -25.51 -40.46 -52.22
N SER A 1019 -26.54 -41.30 -52.37
CA SER A 1019 -27.43 -41.30 -53.55
C SER A 1019 -28.51 -40.22 -53.49
N ILE A 1020 -28.71 -39.60 -52.33
CA ILE A 1020 -29.69 -38.51 -52.12
C ILE A 1020 -28.97 -37.18 -52.40
N PRO A 1021 -29.52 -36.28 -53.24
CA PRO A 1021 -28.94 -34.95 -53.47
C PRO A 1021 -28.84 -34.14 -52.16
N LEU A 1022 -27.81 -33.31 -52.03
CA LEU A 1022 -27.56 -32.48 -50.83
C LEU A 1022 -28.81 -31.71 -50.38
N GLN A 1023 -29.62 -31.23 -51.33
CA GLN A 1023 -30.85 -30.48 -51.06
C GLN A 1023 -31.95 -31.28 -50.33
N GLY A 1024 -31.92 -32.61 -50.43
CA GLY A 1024 -32.82 -33.53 -49.73
C GLY A 1024 -32.17 -34.26 -48.55
N GLN A 1025 -30.91 -33.97 -48.24
CA GLN A 1025 -30.16 -34.67 -47.20
C GLN A 1025 -30.42 -34.07 -45.81
N THR A 1026 -30.43 -34.92 -44.78
CA THR A 1026 -30.59 -34.52 -43.38
C THR A 1026 -29.62 -35.32 -42.53
N ILE A 1027 -28.92 -34.65 -41.61
CA ILE A 1027 -28.04 -35.28 -40.62
C ILE A 1027 -28.79 -35.43 -39.29
N PHE A 1028 -28.41 -36.45 -38.51
CA PHE A 1028 -29.06 -36.82 -37.25
C PHE A 1028 -28.03 -37.06 -36.14
N TRP A 1029 -28.42 -36.82 -34.88
CA TRP A 1029 -27.59 -37.07 -33.70
C TRP A 1029 -28.38 -37.69 -32.54
N SER A 1030 -27.64 -38.26 -31.59
CA SER A 1030 -28.18 -38.94 -30.41
C SER A 1030 -28.92 -37.99 -29.47
N ALA A 1031 -29.91 -38.51 -28.74
CA ALA A 1031 -30.63 -37.77 -27.72
C ALA A 1031 -29.75 -37.41 -26.49
N LEU A 1032 -30.19 -36.44 -25.70
CA LEU A 1032 -29.50 -35.98 -24.49
C LEU A 1032 -29.30 -37.14 -23.47
N PRO A 1033 -28.17 -37.18 -22.75
CA PRO A 1033 -27.91 -38.18 -21.72
C PRO A 1033 -28.88 -38.04 -20.53
N SER A 1034 -29.26 -39.18 -19.94
CA SER A 1034 -30.27 -39.23 -18.88
C SER A 1034 -29.68 -38.89 -17.51
N GLY A 1035 -30.07 -37.73 -16.94
CA GLY A 1035 -29.71 -37.32 -15.58
C GLY A 1035 -28.78 -36.10 -15.46
N GLU A 1036 -28.42 -35.48 -16.58
CA GLU A 1036 -27.57 -34.28 -16.65
C GLU A 1036 -28.38 -33.00 -16.90
N SER A 1037 -27.75 -31.83 -16.74
CA SER A 1037 -28.39 -30.51 -16.83
C SER A 1037 -28.40 -29.90 -18.24
N TRP A 1038 -28.23 -30.71 -19.29
CA TRP A 1038 -28.27 -30.26 -20.68
C TRP A 1038 -29.71 -30.03 -21.15
N ASP A 1039 -29.95 -28.95 -21.88
CA ASP A 1039 -31.27 -28.53 -22.37
C ASP A 1039 -31.40 -28.49 -23.90
N GLY A 1040 -30.31 -28.72 -24.64
CA GLY A 1040 -30.32 -28.71 -26.10
C GLY A 1040 -28.95 -29.01 -26.73
N PHE A 1041 -28.83 -28.62 -27.99
CA PHE A 1041 -27.65 -28.81 -28.84
C PHE A 1041 -27.31 -27.50 -29.57
N GLY A 1042 -26.01 -27.26 -29.75
CA GLY A 1042 -25.45 -26.27 -30.68
C GLY A 1042 -24.76 -26.98 -31.84
N LEU A 1043 -24.96 -26.51 -33.06
CA LEU A 1043 -24.34 -27.06 -34.28
C LEU A 1043 -23.57 -25.95 -35.02
N LEU A 1044 -22.25 -26.14 -35.14
CA LEU A 1044 -21.44 -25.42 -36.11
C LEU A 1044 -21.49 -26.15 -37.46
N VAL A 1045 -21.73 -25.40 -38.53
CA VAL A 1045 -21.53 -25.84 -39.91
C VAL A 1045 -20.57 -24.84 -40.57
N ASP A 1046 -19.46 -25.35 -41.10
CA ASP A 1046 -18.39 -24.55 -41.72
C ASP A 1046 -17.83 -23.46 -40.79
N ASP A 1047 -17.60 -23.83 -39.52
CA ASP A 1047 -17.17 -22.94 -38.42
C ASP A 1047 -18.16 -21.80 -38.06
N VAL A 1048 -19.41 -21.88 -38.51
CA VAL A 1048 -20.49 -20.94 -38.20
C VAL A 1048 -21.60 -21.65 -37.43
N GLU A 1049 -22.07 -21.08 -36.31
CA GLU A 1049 -23.25 -21.61 -35.63
C GLU A 1049 -24.50 -21.48 -36.52
N ARG A 1050 -25.14 -22.61 -36.87
CA ARG A 1050 -26.33 -22.64 -37.74
C ARG A 1050 -27.59 -23.12 -37.04
N TYR A 1051 -27.46 -23.76 -35.88
CA TYR A 1051 -28.60 -24.26 -35.12
C TYR A 1051 -28.30 -24.29 -33.63
N VAL A 1052 -29.31 -23.87 -32.84
CA VAL A 1052 -29.37 -24.02 -31.38
C VAL A 1052 -30.78 -24.50 -31.02
N GLY A 1053 -30.90 -25.58 -30.23
CA GLY A 1053 -32.18 -26.07 -29.73
C GLY A 1053 -32.24 -27.58 -29.47
N THR A 1054 -33.47 -28.11 -29.34
CA THR A 1054 -33.74 -29.49 -28.90
C THR A 1054 -33.96 -30.52 -30.01
N ALA A 1055 -33.86 -30.14 -31.29
CA ALA A 1055 -34.01 -31.07 -32.40
C ALA A 1055 -32.84 -32.05 -32.45
N LEU A 1056 -33.09 -33.22 -33.01
CA LEU A 1056 -32.10 -34.29 -33.22
C LEU A 1056 -31.65 -34.40 -34.68
N ASN A 1057 -31.94 -33.38 -35.49
CA ASN A 1057 -31.68 -33.37 -36.92
C ASN A 1057 -31.46 -31.96 -37.50
N TYR A 1058 -30.79 -31.90 -38.65
CA TYR A 1058 -30.55 -30.67 -39.41
C TYR A 1058 -30.60 -30.94 -40.93
N SER A 1059 -31.35 -30.12 -41.66
CA SER A 1059 -31.47 -30.20 -43.12
C SER A 1059 -30.27 -29.56 -43.80
N LEU A 1060 -29.64 -30.26 -44.75
CA LEU A 1060 -28.51 -29.75 -45.53
C LEU A 1060 -28.97 -28.87 -46.73
N SER A 1061 -30.26 -28.60 -46.85
CA SER A 1061 -30.87 -27.93 -48.01
C SER A 1061 -30.38 -26.51 -48.30
N GLY A 1062 -29.78 -25.84 -47.32
CA GLY A 1062 -29.19 -24.51 -47.48
C GLY A 1062 -27.70 -24.48 -47.82
N LEU A 1063 -27.05 -25.64 -47.95
CA LEU A 1063 -25.61 -25.74 -48.17
C LEU A 1063 -25.23 -25.75 -49.67
N GLN A 1064 -24.04 -25.23 -49.97
CA GLN A 1064 -23.53 -25.09 -51.33
C GLN A 1064 -22.99 -26.41 -51.86
N ALA A 1065 -23.63 -26.98 -52.89
CA ALA A 1065 -23.14 -28.20 -53.51
C ALA A 1065 -21.77 -28.00 -54.19
N GLY A 1066 -20.89 -29.01 -54.08
CA GLY A 1066 -19.59 -29.06 -54.76
C GLY A 1066 -18.39 -28.63 -53.92
N ILE A 1067 -18.59 -28.20 -52.67
CA ILE A 1067 -17.52 -27.92 -51.69
C ILE A 1067 -17.63 -28.87 -50.47
N PRO A 1068 -16.55 -29.11 -49.71
CA PRO A 1068 -16.63 -29.84 -48.45
C PRO A 1068 -17.43 -29.06 -47.41
N HIS A 1069 -18.09 -29.78 -46.50
CA HIS A 1069 -18.78 -29.19 -45.34
C HIS A 1069 -18.33 -29.84 -44.03
N PHE A 1070 -18.09 -29.00 -43.02
CA PHE A 1070 -17.60 -29.43 -41.70
C PHE A 1070 -18.68 -29.24 -40.63
N PHE A 1071 -18.97 -30.28 -39.85
CA PHE A 1071 -20.01 -30.28 -38.82
C PHE A 1071 -19.44 -30.56 -37.43
N ARG A 1072 -19.74 -29.71 -36.44
CA ARG A 1072 -19.42 -29.97 -35.02
C ARG A 1072 -20.64 -29.75 -34.14
N LEU A 1073 -20.86 -30.66 -33.20
CA LEU A 1073 -21.96 -30.58 -32.24
C LEU A 1073 -21.44 -30.33 -30.83
N ALA A 1074 -22.17 -29.54 -30.04
CA ALA A 1074 -22.03 -29.42 -28.59
C ALA A 1074 -23.40 -29.63 -27.93
N PHE A 1075 -23.42 -30.07 -26.67
CA PHE A 1075 -24.61 -29.90 -25.83
C PHE A 1075 -24.73 -28.45 -25.37
N THR A 1076 -25.95 -27.98 -25.07
CA THR A 1076 -26.19 -26.65 -24.47
C THR A 1076 -26.82 -26.78 -23.09
N SER A 1077 -26.52 -25.81 -22.21
CA SER A 1077 -27.22 -25.62 -20.94
C SER A 1077 -27.43 -24.12 -20.71
N ALA A 1078 -28.68 -23.73 -20.45
CA ALA A 1078 -29.13 -22.35 -20.29
C ALA A 1078 -28.66 -21.41 -21.42
N GLY A 1079 -28.59 -21.93 -22.66
CA GLY A 1079 -28.13 -21.18 -23.84
C GLY A 1079 -26.61 -20.97 -23.94
N THR A 1080 -25.80 -21.67 -23.14
CA THR A 1080 -24.33 -21.73 -23.29
C THR A 1080 -23.93 -23.10 -23.85
N ALA A 1081 -23.07 -23.15 -24.88
CA ALA A 1081 -22.54 -24.41 -25.40
C ALA A 1081 -21.48 -25.03 -24.46
N GLY A 1082 -21.44 -26.37 -24.44
CA GLY A 1082 -20.33 -27.16 -23.94
C GLY A 1082 -19.18 -27.23 -24.94
N ASP A 1083 -18.33 -28.26 -24.80
CA ASP A 1083 -17.31 -28.56 -25.80
C ASP A 1083 -17.93 -29.04 -27.11
N PHE A 1084 -17.41 -28.55 -28.23
CA PHE A 1084 -17.75 -29.04 -29.55
C PHE A 1084 -16.94 -30.30 -29.89
N THR A 1085 -17.58 -31.27 -30.53
CA THR A 1085 -16.89 -32.45 -31.09
C THR A 1085 -15.86 -32.04 -32.13
N MET A 1086 -14.83 -32.86 -32.34
CA MET A 1086 -14.07 -32.83 -33.60
C MET A 1086 -15.01 -32.85 -34.83
N PRO A 1087 -14.57 -32.32 -35.98
CA PRO A 1087 -15.40 -32.15 -37.18
C PRO A 1087 -15.73 -33.50 -37.82
N ALA A 1088 -17.02 -33.71 -38.09
CA ALA A 1088 -17.46 -34.65 -39.12
C ALA A 1088 -17.40 -33.93 -40.47
N THR A 1089 -16.89 -34.60 -41.51
CA THR A 1089 -16.63 -33.95 -42.81
C THR A 1089 -17.41 -34.62 -43.93
N LEU A 1090 -18.19 -33.83 -44.67
CA LEU A 1090 -18.84 -34.25 -45.91
C LEU A 1090 -18.04 -33.71 -47.10
N TRP A 1091 -17.44 -34.59 -47.89
CA TRP A 1091 -16.67 -34.22 -49.08
C TRP A 1091 -17.55 -34.01 -50.33
N PRO A 1092 -17.11 -33.22 -51.33
CA PRO A 1092 -17.86 -32.99 -52.59
C PRO A 1092 -18.23 -34.26 -53.36
N ASN A 1093 -17.49 -35.35 -53.16
CA ASN A 1093 -17.73 -36.66 -53.77
C ASN A 1093 -18.82 -37.48 -53.06
N GLY A 1094 -19.48 -36.92 -52.03
CA GLY A 1094 -20.51 -37.59 -51.23
C GLY A 1094 -19.98 -38.46 -50.09
N THR A 1095 -18.67 -38.46 -49.82
CA THR A 1095 -18.07 -39.23 -48.71
C THR A 1095 -18.28 -38.52 -47.39
N TRP A 1096 -18.86 -39.21 -46.41
CA TRP A 1096 -18.92 -38.76 -45.01
C TRP A 1096 -17.76 -39.37 -44.21
N VAL A 1097 -17.02 -38.53 -43.50
CA VAL A 1097 -15.97 -38.91 -42.55
C VAL A 1097 -16.46 -38.64 -41.13
N ASP A 1098 -16.39 -39.66 -40.29
CA ASP A 1098 -16.82 -39.60 -38.90
C ASP A 1098 -15.87 -38.74 -38.05
N PRO A 1099 -16.39 -38.03 -37.03
CA PRO A 1099 -15.56 -37.17 -36.21
C PRO A 1099 -14.57 -37.97 -35.36
N LEU A 1100 -13.36 -37.43 -35.21
CA LEU A 1100 -12.35 -38.01 -34.31
C LEU A 1100 -12.80 -37.91 -32.84
N PRO A 1101 -12.31 -38.80 -31.95
CA PRO A 1101 -12.64 -38.73 -30.53
C PRO A 1101 -12.00 -37.51 -29.86
N GLY A 1102 -12.80 -36.73 -29.13
CA GLY A 1102 -12.35 -35.60 -28.31
C GLY A 1102 -13.00 -34.25 -28.68
N PRO A 1103 -12.72 -33.20 -27.88
CA PRO A 1103 -13.16 -31.84 -28.16
C PRO A 1103 -12.28 -31.16 -29.20
N SER A 1104 -12.85 -30.21 -29.96
CA SER A 1104 -12.23 -29.49 -31.09
C SER A 1104 -11.37 -28.30 -30.72
#